data_AF-A0A812H349-F1
#
_entry.id   AF-A0A812H349-F1
#
_cell.length_a   1.000
_cell.length_b   1.000
_cell.length_c   1.000
_cell.angle_alpha   90.00
_cell.angle_beta   90.00
_cell.angle_gamma   90.00
#
_symmetry.space_group_name_H-M   'P 1'
#
loop_
_entity.id
_entity.type
_entity.pdbx_description
1 polymer ?
#
loop_
_entity_poly.entity_id
_entity_poly.type
_entity_poly.pdbx_seq_one_letter_code
_entity_poly.pdbx_strand_id
1 'polypeptide(L)'
;MLHLRPTEWAQDGRGFKATRWTPFSKLPLNCCSLSLQPFDKPVATRDGSVFEITYILKYIKRYGKHPVHGGKLEVKELIPLHFHKNAQGNLHCPVTFKVLGNNTPVCANIASGHVYCLEAVLELNKKNKNWNDLMTGQPFKWTDIVMLQDPDKIEGREVSKFYFIVHGQQDEVVREITNPESKASLQKDDKLRPNAAVSRIFEEKERIAEKKAQEEAEKEAADPEAAAAAKAAAAEAKAKALELEEVRVRVGGDSRCMAQCADPPQYVLGNFKDYYGIRNPGGQDPRLPWLSETIDWQGKRVLDLGCNSGQITWSVAAQGAKLVLGVDIDASLVMEARHTTSSQISVAGRVRFICRDLLRLKLRRKYDVVLLLSTSKWVHLQHGDEGLKQVFRRCRRWLHPGGVLVLEPQPWKAYKKVADAHADIEQTWREIRLRPGDFVDFLTQVLGFDRAYRPALPSIATAHAVLEAKKSGAGYTSNEVGASFTSTAAPLKSNNELRKLTEEEELQDIYDQVRKKKRKGYVRMVTSHGCLNLELHCDIAPRTSDNFLRLCEKSYYDNTIFHRLIRNFMLQGGDPTGTGRGGESGFEGGKPFKDEFDSRLVHQGPGILSMANNGKNTNRSQFFVSLKSCEHLNNKHSVFGRVVGGLKLLEVFNNWETDPKDKPVKEIQLVRMEVFKNPFKETIEEMNKPKVEKVVDPVATWFSNRRDPMQGHKNRNSTQVGKYLEEDLLPGQKRPKEMPSEELEYANIAQKSKKARTDFDFSSW
;
A
#
# COMPACT_ATOMS: atom_id res chain seq x y z
N MET A 1 3.24 -30.90 -18.64
CA MET A 1 3.86 -30.70 -17.31
C MET A 1 3.00 -29.72 -16.50
N LEU A 2 2.77 -29.94 -15.20
CA LEU A 2 1.96 -29.07 -14.32
C LEU A 2 2.88 -28.25 -13.39
N HIS A 3 2.80 -26.93 -13.39
CA HIS A 3 3.58 -26.08 -12.46
C HIS A 3 2.64 -25.41 -11.44
N LEU A 4 2.98 -25.50 -10.14
CA LEU A 4 2.21 -24.93 -9.03
C LEU A 4 3.09 -23.95 -8.23
N ARG A 5 2.59 -22.75 -7.95
CA ARG A 5 3.21 -21.80 -7.02
C ARG A 5 2.48 -21.75 -5.67
N PRO A 6 3.20 -21.68 -4.54
CA PRO A 6 2.68 -21.07 -3.30
C PRO A 6 2.48 -19.57 -3.51
N THR A 7 1.41 -19.00 -2.97
CA THR A 7 1.15 -17.55 -2.98
C THR A 7 2.18 -16.82 -2.10
N GLU A 8 3.20 -16.23 -2.69
CA GLU A 8 4.14 -15.33 -2.02
C GLU A 8 3.62 -13.88 -2.09
N TRP A 9 2.67 -13.54 -1.23
CA TRP A 9 2.33 -12.14 -0.92
C TRP A 9 2.43 -11.90 0.58
N ALA A 10 3.66 -11.73 1.07
CA ALA A 10 3.95 -11.37 2.45
C ALA A 10 5.20 -10.47 2.58
N GLN A 11 5.63 -9.82 1.50
CA GLN A 11 6.77 -8.90 1.52
C GLN A 11 6.43 -7.71 0.64
N ASP A 12 5.85 -6.67 1.25
CA ASP A 12 6.06 -5.27 0.88
C ASP A 12 5.43 -4.40 1.97
N GLY A 13 6.20 -4.26 3.05
CA GLY A 13 5.88 -3.38 4.16
C GLY A 13 6.39 -1.97 3.89
N ARG A 14 5.47 -1.02 3.67
CA ARG A 14 5.64 0.35 4.18
C ARG A 14 4.42 0.72 5.00
N GLY A 15 4.61 0.76 6.32
CA GLY A 15 3.59 1.24 7.25
C GLY A 15 3.53 2.77 7.22
N PHE A 16 2.48 3.33 6.62
CA PHE A 16 1.99 4.64 7.05
C PHE A 16 1.08 4.41 8.26
N LYS A 17 1.49 4.91 9.44
CA LYS A 17 0.63 4.91 10.63
C LYS A 17 -0.49 5.92 10.40
N ALA A 18 -1.70 5.44 10.14
CA ALA A 18 -2.87 6.29 10.09
C ALA A 18 -3.15 6.89 11.48
N THR A 19 -2.72 8.12 11.69
CA THR A 19 -3.54 9.08 12.44
C THR A 19 -4.92 9.10 11.80
N ARG A 20 -5.99 9.01 12.61
CA ARG A 20 -7.38 9.14 12.16
C ARG A 20 -7.52 10.29 11.16
N TRP A 21 -7.66 9.95 9.90
CA TRP A 21 -8.00 10.83 8.81
C TRP A 21 -9.18 10.14 8.12
N THR A 22 -10.36 10.75 8.15
CA THR A 22 -11.38 10.42 7.17
C THR A 22 -10.74 10.63 5.80
N PRO A 23 -10.64 9.61 4.93
CA PRO A 23 -9.91 9.76 3.69
C PRO A 23 -10.59 10.85 2.87
N PHE A 24 -9.84 11.90 2.58
CA PHE A 24 -10.17 12.87 1.56
C PHE A 24 -10.42 12.13 0.25
N SER A 25 -11.69 12.06 -0.18
CA SER A 25 -12.08 11.48 -1.46
C SER A 25 -12.38 12.62 -2.42
N LYS A 26 -11.39 12.98 -3.25
CA LYS A 26 -11.55 13.95 -4.34
C LYS A 26 -12.36 13.31 -5.47
N LEU A 27 -13.48 13.92 -5.83
CA LEU A 27 -14.29 13.48 -6.97
C LEU A 27 -13.53 13.68 -8.29
N PRO A 28 -13.36 12.64 -9.13
CA PRO A 28 -12.76 12.78 -10.46
C PRO A 28 -13.51 13.79 -11.35
N LEU A 29 -12.78 14.46 -12.25
CA LEU A 29 -13.35 15.50 -13.14
C LEU A 29 -14.51 14.99 -13.99
N ASN A 30 -14.46 13.73 -14.43
CA ASN A 30 -15.44 13.10 -15.31
C ASN A 30 -16.67 12.57 -14.56
N CYS A 31 -16.77 12.76 -13.24
CA CYS A 31 -17.87 12.26 -12.43
C CYS A 31 -18.86 13.37 -12.03
N CYS A 32 -20.13 12.99 -11.93
CA CYS A 32 -21.23 13.82 -11.47
C CYS A 32 -21.18 14.00 -9.95
N SER A 33 -21.26 15.24 -9.46
CA SER A 33 -21.22 15.59 -8.03
C SER A 33 -22.43 15.14 -7.21
N LEU A 34 -23.43 14.50 -7.84
CA LEU A 34 -24.60 13.93 -7.16
C LEU A 34 -24.62 12.39 -7.21
N SER A 35 -24.44 11.79 -8.40
CA SER A 35 -24.42 10.32 -8.51
C SER A 35 -23.06 9.71 -8.18
N LEU A 36 -21.99 10.53 -8.15
CA LEU A 36 -20.59 10.12 -8.00
C LEU A 36 -20.08 9.21 -9.14
N GLN A 37 -20.82 9.12 -10.23
CA GLN A 37 -20.54 8.28 -11.40
C GLN A 37 -20.16 9.13 -12.62
N PRO A 38 -19.50 8.54 -13.65
CA PRO A 38 -19.22 9.24 -14.89
C PRO A 38 -20.48 9.79 -15.55
N PHE A 39 -20.44 11.07 -15.93
CA PHE A 39 -21.52 11.74 -16.66
C PHE A 39 -21.41 11.50 -18.17
N ASP A 40 -22.57 11.51 -18.83
CA ASP A 40 -22.72 11.45 -20.29
C ASP A 40 -23.23 12.79 -20.83
N LYS A 41 -24.19 13.43 -20.14
CA LYS A 41 -24.72 14.77 -20.47
C LYS A 41 -24.48 15.74 -19.31
N PRO A 42 -23.25 16.26 -19.18
CA PRO A 42 -22.88 17.12 -18.07
C PRO A 42 -23.55 18.49 -18.18
N VAL A 43 -24.05 18.96 -17.04
CA VAL A 43 -24.45 20.34 -16.80
C VAL A 43 -23.68 20.86 -15.59
N ALA A 44 -23.41 22.16 -15.54
CA ALA A 44 -22.76 22.78 -14.40
C ALA A 44 -23.53 23.97 -13.87
N THR A 45 -23.26 24.30 -12.62
CA THR A 45 -23.69 25.51 -11.93
C THR A 45 -22.55 26.53 -11.90
N ARG A 46 -22.86 27.80 -11.58
CA ARG A 46 -21.86 28.89 -11.58
C ARG A 46 -20.77 28.75 -10.52
N ASP A 47 -20.99 27.95 -9.48
CA ASP A 47 -19.99 27.58 -8.47
C ASP A 47 -19.02 26.48 -8.96
N GLY A 48 -19.23 25.94 -10.16
CA GLY A 48 -18.33 24.95 -10.78
C GLY A 48 -18.69 23.49 -10.48
N SER A 49 -19.79 23.24 -9.77
CA SER A 49 -20.29 21.89 -9.53
C SER A 49 -20.86 21.29 -10.82
N VAL A 50 -20.45 20.06 -11.16
CA VAL A 50 -20.84 19.37 -12.40
C VAL A 50 -21.78 18.22 -12.09
N PHE A 51 -22.88 18.11 -12.82
CA PHE A 51 -23.90 17.08 -12.64
C PHE A 51 -24.30 16.43 -13.95
N GLU A 52 -24.83 15.23 -13.88
CA GLU A 52 -25.57 14.60 -14.97
C GLU A 52 -26.99 15.16 -15.00
N ILE A 53 -27.44 15.63 -16.17
CA ILE A 53 -28.71 16.36 -16.31
C ILE A 53 -29.91 15.56 -15.81
N THR A 54 -29.94 14.25 -16.05
CA THR A 54 -31.07 13.40 -15.66
C THR A 54 -31.23 13.29 -14.15
N TYR A 55 -30.11 13.22 -13.41
CA TYR A 55 -30.12 13.08 -11.96
C TYR A 55 -30.36 14.40 -11.23
N ILE A 56 -29.75 15.50 -11.71
CA ILE A 56 -29.90 16.80 -11.04
C ILE A 56 -31.31 17.36 -11.18
N LEU A 57 -31.99 17.13 -12.31
CA LEU A 57 -33.37 17.57 -12.50
C LEU A 57 -34.33 16.89 -11.50
N LYS A 58 -34.14 15.58 -11.24
CA LYS A 58 -34.90 14.86 -10.21
C LYS A 58 -34.67 15.45 -8.82
N TYR A 59 -33.40 15.71 -8.49
CA TYR A 59 -33.01 16.24 -7.20
C TYR A 59 -33.57 17.66 -6.96
N ILE A 60 -33.46 18.55 -7.95
CA ILE A 60 -34.03 19.90 -7.88
C ILE A 60 -35.55 19.84 -7.72
N LYS A 61 -36.23 18.98 -8.48
CA LYS A 61 -37.70 18.83 -8.39
C LYS A 61 -38.15 18.37 -6.99
N ARG A 62 -37.36 17.55 -6.30
CA ARG A 62 -37.68 17.03 -4.97
C ARG A 62 -37.31 18.00 -3.84
N TYR A 63 -36.12 18.60 -3.90
CA TYR A 63 -35.55 19.33 -2.77
C TYR A 63 -35.41 20.83 -3.00
N GLY A 64 -35.38 21.31 -4.26
CA GLY A 64 -35.10 22.71 -4.61
C GLY A 64 -33.74 23.22 -4.11
N LYS A 65 -32.81 22.31 -3.81
CA LYS A 65 -31.51 22.59 -3.18
C LYS A 65 -30.34 22.06 -4.01
N HIS A 66 -29.17 22.63 -3.78
CA HIS A 66 -27.91 22.26 -4.38
C HIS A 66 -27.29 21.03 -3.66
N PRO A 67 -26.93 19.95 -4.35
CA PRO A 67 -26.41 18.74 -3.71
C PRO A 67 -25.08 18.91 -2.96
N VAL A 68 -24.20 19.81 -3.40
CA VAL A 68 -22.86 19.98 -2.81
C VAL A 68 -22.87 20.83 -1.54
N HIS A 69 -23.54 21.99 -1.54
CA HIS A 69 -23.50 22.94 -0.43
C HIS A 69 -24.88 23.27 0.18
N GLY A 70 -25.97 22.70 -0.34
CA GLY A 70 -27.31 22.82 0.24
C GLY A 70 -28.07 24.14 -0.01
N GLY A 71 -27.49 25.07 -0.78
CA GLY A 71 -28.14 26.34 -1.15
C GLY A 71 -29.35 26.14 -2.08
N LYS A 72 -30.14 27.18 -2.35
CA LYS A 72 -31.25 27.10 -3.33
C LYS A 72 -30.69 26.86 -4.74
N LEU A 73 -31.29 25.96 -5.52
CA LEU A 73 -30.90 25.70 -6.90
C LEU A 73 -32.14 25.58 -7.79
N GLU A 74 -32.18 26.34 -8.90
CA GLU A 74 -33.26 26.30 -9.88
C GLU A 74 -32.79 25.75 -11.23
N VAL A 75 -33.69 25.12 -12.00
CA VAL A 75 -33.35 24.48 -13.29
C VAL A 75 -32.72 25.45 -14.30
N LYS A 76 -33.13 26.73 -14.27
CA LYS A 76 -32.63 27.78 -15.17
C LYS A 76 -31.15 28.13 -14.96
N GLU A 77 -30.59 27.74 -13.82
CA GLU A 77 -29.20 28.03 -13.43
C GLU A 77 -28.22 26.94 -13.91
N LEU A 78 -28.74 25.84 -14.49
CA LEU A 78 -27.94 24.77 -15.08
C LEU A 78 -27.47 25.14 -16.48
N ILE A 79 -26.16 25.01 -16.71
CA ILE A 79 -25.49 25.32 -17.96
C ILE A 79 -24.99 24.01 -18.58
N PRO A 80 -25.38 23.66 -19.82
CA PRO A 80 -24.84 22.50 -20.52
C PRO A 80 -23.34 22.63 -20.74
N LEU A 81 -22.61 21.53 -20.56
CA LEU A 81 -21.17 21.48 -20.79
C LEU A 81 -20.82 20.61 -21.99
N HIS A 82 -19.89 21.09 -22.80
CA HIS A 82 -19.34 20.40 -23.95
C HIS A 82 -17.88 20.00 -23.67
N PHE A 83 -17.72 18.78 -23.17
CA PHE A 83 -16.42 18.16 -22.97
C PHE A 83 -15.92 17.49 -24.24
N HIS A 84 -14.65 17.70 -24.58
CA HIS A 84 -14.03 17.11 -25.75
C HIS A 84 -13.22 15.88 -25.36
N LYS A 85 -13.43 14.76 -26.05
CA LYS A 85 -12.66 13.53 -25.86
C LYS A 85 -11.68 13.36 -27.02
N ASN A 86 -10.45 12.98 -26.71
CA ASN A 86 -9.48 12.64 -27.75
C ASN A 86 -9.79 11.25 -28.33
N ALA A 87 -9.03 10.80 -29.33
CA ALA A 87 -9.21 9.49 -29.96
C ALA A 87 -9.10 8.29 -28.98
N GLN A 88 -8.56 8.50 -27.79
CA GLN A 88 -8.42 7.50 -26.72
C GLN A 88 -9.57 7.56 -25.70
N GLY A 89 -10.57 8.43 -25.90
CA GLY A 89 -11.72 8.61 -25.01
C GLY A 89 -11.43 9.48 -23.77
N ASN A 90 -10.20 9.99 -23.62
CA ASN A 90 -9.81 10.85 -22.51
C ASN A 90 -10.30 12.27 -22.71
N LEU A 91 -10.78 12.92 -21.64
CA LEU A 91 -11.10 14.34 -21.65
C LEU A 91 -9.84 15.15 -21.97
N HIS A 92 -9.93 16.04 -22.94
CA HIS A 92 -8.82 16.90 -23.34
C HIS A 92 -9.32 18.31 -23.65
N CYS A 93 -8.44 19.30 -23.54
CA CYS A 93 -8.72 20.64 -24.03
C CYS A 93 -8.73 20.62 -25.56
N PRO A 94 -9.79 21.13 -26.23
CA PRO A 94 -9.91 21.04 -27.68
C PRO A 94 -8.90 21.92 -28.45
N VAL A 95 -8.30 22.90 -27.78
CA VAL A 95 -7.38 23.87 -28.42
C VAL A 95 -5.92 23.48 -28.20
N THR A 96 -5.56 23.10 -26.98
CA THR A 96 -4.18 22.72 -26.63
C THR A 96 -3.91 21.23 -26.74
N PHE A 97 -4.97 20.43 -27.00
CA PHE A 97 -4.97 18.96 -27.01
C PHE A 97 -4.48 18.29 -25.71
N LYS A 98 -4.26 19.08 -24.65
CA LYS A 98 -3.79 18.62 -23.34
C LYS A 98 -4.87 17.80 -22.65
N VAL A 99 -4.51 16.60 -22.21
CA VAL A 99 -5.42 15.74 -21.43
C VAL A 99 -5.74 16.41 -20.10
N LEU A 100 -7.02 16.48 -19.76
CA LEU A 100 -7.53 17.09 -18.53
C LEU A 100 -7.51 16.05 -17.41
N GLY A 101 -6.40 16.02 -16.66
CA GLY A 101 -6.21 15.11 -15.53
C GLY A 101 -6.67 15.70 -14.19
N ASN A 102 -6.48 14.94 -13.10
CA ASN A 102 -6.88 15.34 -11.73
C ASN A 102 -6.13 16.56 -11.18
N ASN A 103 -4.98 16.90 -11.76
CA ASN A 103 -4.12 18.02 -11.35
C ASN A 103 -4.11 19.15 -12.39
N THR A 104 -4.93 19.06 -13.43
CA THR A 104 -5.04 20.13 -14.43
C THR A 104 -6.07 21.15 -13.96
N PRO A 105 -5.77 22.45 -13.91
CA PRO A 105 -6.80 23.47 -13.72
C PRO A 105 -7.74 23.50 -14.93
N VAL A 106 -9.03 23.31 -14.69
CA VAL A 106 -10.06 23.20 -15.74
C VAL A 106 -11.13 24.25 -15.51
N CYS A 107 -11.51 24.93 -16.59
CA CYS A 107 -12.55 25.95 -16.59
C CYS A 107 -13.53 25.71 -17.75
N ALA A 108 -14.74 26.22 -17.60
CA ALA A 108 -15.74 26.26 -18.67
C ALA A 108 -16.10 27.70 -18.98
N ASN A 109 -16.31 27.99 -20.26
CA ASN A 109 -16.98 29.23 -20.67
C ASN A 109 -18.48 28.98 -20.63
N ILE A 110 -19.21 29.62 -19.71
CA ILE A 110 -20.65 29.36 -19.55
C ILE A 110 -21.50 30.00 -20.66
N ALA A 111 -20.93 30.92 -21.45
CA ALA A 111 -21.62 31.52 -22.59
C ALA A 111 -21.80 30.51 -23.74
N SER A 112 -20.81 29.64 -23.95
CA SER A 112 -20.77 28.60 -25.00
C SER A 112 -20.93 27.17 -24.47
N GLY A 113 -20.68 26.94 -23.18
CA GLY A 113 -20.64 25.62 -22.55
C GLY A 113 -19.34 24.84 -22.76
N HIS A 114 -18.37 25.33 -23.55
CA HIS A 114 -17.14 24.59 -23.83
C HIS A 114 -16.15 24.59 -22.66
N VAL A 115 -15.48 23.44 -22.49
CA VAL A 115 -14.55 23.19 -21.39
C VAL A 115 -13.09 23.21 -21.88
N TYR A 116 -12.24 23.94 -21.17
CA TYR A 116 -10.85 24.21 -21.52
C TYR A 116 -9.90 23.98 -20.33
N CYS A 117 -8.62 23.73 -20.59
CA CYS A 117 -7.60 23.92 -19.56
C CYS A 117 -7.42 25.42 -19.30
N LEU A 118 -7.29 25.84 -18.05
CA LEU A 118 -7.22 27.25 -17.67
C LEU A 118 -6.10 28.01 -18.40
N GLU A 119 -4.97 27.34 -18.62
CA GLU A 119 -3.82 27.84 -19.37
C GLU A 119 -4.20 28.34 -20.78
N ALA A 120 -5.09 27.63 -21.48
CA ALA A 120 -5.52 28.01 -22.83
C ALA A 120 -6.29 29.34 -22.81
N VAL A 121 -7.21 29.49 -21.86
CA VAL A 121 -8.01 30.72 -21.71
C VAL A 121 -7.14 31.89 -21.24
N LEU A 122 -6.15 31.64 -20.37
CA LEU A 122 -5.23 32.68 -19.92
C LEU A 122 -4.33 33.19 -21.05
N GLU A 123 -3.72 32.30 -21.82
CA GLU A 123 -2.78 32.68 -22.88
C GLU A 123 -3.49 33.20 -24.14
N LEU A 124 -4.57 32.55 -24.57
CA LEU A 124 -5.20 32.86 -25.86
C LEU A 124 -6.30 33.93 -25.75
N ASN A 125 -7.02 34.00 -24.62
CA ASN A 125 -8.04 35.02 -24.41
C ASN A 125 -7.52 36.19 -23.58
N LYS A 126 -7.14 35.95 -22.31
CA LYS A 126 -6.88 37.02 -21.34
C LYS A 126 -5.66 37.87 -21.71
N LYS A 127 -4.54 37.22 -22.02
CA LYS A 127 -3.28 37.91 -22.37
C LYS A 127 -3.40 38.72 -23.66
N ASN A 128 -4.10 38.17 -24.65
CA ASN A 128 -4.31 38.82 -25.94
C ASN A 128 -5.54 39.76 -25.97
N LYS A 129 -6.26 39.91 -24.85
CA LYS A 129 -7.53 40.65 -24.75
C LYS A 129 -8.57 40.21 -25.79
N ASN A 130 -8.50 38.95 -26.22
CA ASN A 130 -9.45 38.34 -27.14
C ASN A 130 -10.59 37.69 -26.34
N TRP A 131 -11.77 38.28 -26.37
CA TRP A 131 -12.92 37.86 -25.55
C TRP A 131 -13.96 37.05 -26.33
N ASN A 132 -13.49 36.25 -27.28
CA ASN A 132 -14.30 35.36 -28.09
C ASN A 132 -13.97 33.90 -27.74
N ASP A 133 -14.99 33.05 -27.65
CA ASP A 133 -14.83 31.63 -27.33
C ASP A 133 -13.88 30.95 -28.33
N LEU A 134 -12.95 30.13 -27.82
CA LEU A 134 -11.87 29.57 -28.64
C LEU A 134 -12.33 28.51 -29.66
N MET A 135 -13.53 27.96 -29.50
CA MET A 135 -14.10 26.98 -30.44
C MET A 135 -15.20 27.60 -31.31
N THR A 136 -16.06 28.44 -30.74
CA THR A 136 -17.25 28.96 -31.45
C THR A 136 -17.12 30.41 -31.90
N GLY A 137 -16.12 31.16 -31.43
CA GLY A 137 -15.99 32.60 -31.70
C GLY A 137 -16.99 33.47 -30.95
N GLN A 138 -17.92 32.89 -30.18
CA GLN A 138 -18.96 33.63 -29.47
C GLN A 138 -18.37 34.59 -28.43
N PRO A 139 -18.76 35.88 -28.42
CA PRO A 139 -18.24 36.84 -27.46
C PRO A 139 -18.69 36.49 -26.03
N PHE A 140 -17.77 36.58 -25.06
CA PHE A 140 -18.01 36.32 -23.64
C PHE A 140 -17.25 37.31 -22.74
N LYS A 141 -17.61 37.39 -21.45
CA LYS A 141 -16.91 38.21 -20.45
C LYS A 141 -16.05 37.33 -19.54
N TRP A 142 -15.01 37.88 -18.93
CA TRP A 142 -14.20 37.12 -17.95
C TRP A 142 -15.04 36.50 -16.80
N THR A 143 -16.14 37.15 -16.43
CA THR A 143 -17.11 36.64 -15.43
C THR A 143 -17.85 35.38 -15.85
N ASP A 144 -17.84 35.06 -17.15
CA ASP A 144 -18.47 33.88 -17.72
C ASP A 144 -17.53 32.65 -17.66
N ILE A 145 -16.27 32.83 -17.28
CA ILE A 145 -15.34 31.72 -17.05
C ILE A 145 -15.55 31.17 -15.63
N VAL A 146 -16.02 29.94 -15.55
CA VAL A 146 -16.26 29.22 -14.29
C VAL A 146 -15.21 28.12 -14.12
N MET A 147 -14.58 28.09 -12.94
CA MET A 147 -13.63 27.04 -12.58
C MET A 147 -14.36 25.75 -12.24
N LEU A 148 -14.15 24.71 -13.05
CA LEU A 148 -14.69 23.38 -12.77
C LEU A 148 -13.74 22.56 -11.91
N GLN A 149 -12.43 22.76 -12.06
CA GLN A 149 -11.40 22.09 -11.27
C GLN A 149 -10.26 23.03 -10.97
N ASP A 150 -9.98 23.22 -9.69
CA ASP A 150 -8.81 23.91 -9.19
C ASP A 150 -8.01 22.93 -8.31
N PRO A 151 -6.80 22.51 -8.72
CA PRO A 151 -5.94 21.63 -7.92
C PRO A 151 -5.60 22.21 -6.55
N ASP A 152 -5.57 23.54 -6.41
CA ASP A 152 -5.19 24.22 -5.18
C ASP A 152 -6.39 24.45 -4.23
N LYS A 153 -7.61 24.41 -4.76
CA LYS A 153 -8.87 24.58 -4.00
C LYS A 153 -9.78 23.35 -4.14
N ILE A 154 -9.64 22.42 -3.20
CA ILE A 154 -10.24 21.09 -3.36
C ILE A 154 -11.59 20.92 -2.66
N GLU A 155 -12.01 21.91 -1.86
CA GLU A 155 -13.23 21.85 -1.03
C GLU A 155 -14.50 21.56 -1.84
N GLY A 156 -14.62 22.12 -3.05
CA GLY A 156 -15.78 21.90 -3.93
C GLY A 156 -15.89 20.49 -4.54
N ARG A 157 -14.87 19.64 -4.39
CA ARG A 157 -14.85 18.25 -4.89
C ARG A 157 -14.60 17.21 -3.82
N GLU A 158 -14.58 17.61 -2.55
CA GLU A 158 -14.41 16.69 -1.44
C GLU A 158 -15.74 16.01 -1.10
N VAL A 159 -15.87 14.74 -1.50
CA VAL A 159 -17.13 13.99 -1.42
C VAL A 159 -17.66 13.91 0.01
N SER A 160 -16.79 13.79 1.03
CA SER A 160 -17.18 13.76 2.44
C SER A 160 -17.93 15.01 2.92
N LYS A 161 -17.81 16.14 2.20
CA LYS A 161 -18.44 17.41 2.55
C LYS A 161 -19.73 17.69 1.77
N PHE A 162 -20.11 16.85 0.81
CA PHE A 162 -21.30 17.09 0.00
C PHE A 162 -22.57 17.05 0.85
N TYR A 163 -23.41 18.09 0.70
CA TYR A 163 -24.62 18.28 1.50
C TYR A 163 -25.54 17.06 1.48
N PHE A 164 -25.78 16.45 0.30
CA PHE A 164 -26.65 15.28 0.19
C PHE A 164 -26.05 14.02 0.86
N ILE A 165 -24.73 13.92 0.99
CA ILE A 165 -24.05 12.81 1.67
C ILE A 165 -24.17 12.98 3.18
N VAL A 166 -24.02 14.21 3.67
CA VAL A 166 -24.13 14.50 5.10
C VAL A 166 -25.58 14.44 5.59
N HIS A 167 -26.55 14.82 4.76
CA HIS A 167 -27.95 15.04 5.19
C HIS A 167 -29.00 14.15 4.51
N GLY A 168 -28.66 13.41 3.45
CA GLY A 168 -29.64 12.79 2.55
C GLY A 168 -29.50 11.27 2.32
N GLN A 169 -28.59 10.58 3.01
CA GLN A 169 -28.30 9.15 2.76
C GLN A 169 -29.48 8.18 3.02
N GLN A 170 -30.50 8.61 3.75
CA GLN A 170 -31.67 7.78 4.05
C GLN A 170 -32.83 7.96 3.07
N ASP A 171 -32.79 8.98 2.19
CA ASP A 171 -33.89 9.28 1.27
C ASP A 171 -33.85 8.36 0.05
N GLU A 172 -35.01 7.78 -0.28
CA GLU A 172 -35.19 6.85 -1.41
C GLU A 172 -34.75 7.44 -2.74
N VAL A 173 -34.98 8.74 -2.98
CA VAL A 173 -34.60 9.40 -4.24
C VAL A 173 -33.07 9.51 -4.36
N VAL A 174 -32.37 9.79 -3.25
CA VAL A 174 -30.91 9.85 -3.24
C VAL A 174 -30.32 8.45 -3.42
N ARG A 175 -30.92 7.43 -2.79
CA ARG A 175 -30.54 6.03 -2.95
C ARG A 175 -30.75 5.53 -4.38
N GLU A 176 -31.85 5.91 -5.01
CA GLU A 176 -32.13 5.60 -6.42
C GLU A 176 -31.10 6.26 -7.34
N ILE A 177 -30.81 7.55 -7.15
CA ILE A 177 -29.83 8.30 -7.96
C ILE A 177 -28.39 7.79 -7.78
N THR A 178 -28.02 7.33 -6.59
CA THR A 178 -26.66 6.84 -6.28
C THR A 178 -26.48 5.34 -6.55
N ASN A 179 -27.56 4.60 -6.84
CA ASN A 179 -27.48 3.18 -7.20
C ASN A 179 -26.85 2.99 -8.60
N PRO A 180 -25.75 2.21 -8.74
CA PRO A 180 -25.15 1.89 -10.03
C PRO A 180 -26.09 1.22 -11.03
N GLU A 181 -27.08 0.46 -10.57
CA GLU A 181 -28.02 -0.29 -11.40
C GLU A 181 -29.15 0.58 -11.96
N SER A 182 -29.39 1.77 -11.38
CA SER A 182 -30.49 2.65 -11.79
C SER A 182 -30.21 3.41 -13.09
N LYS A 183 -28.95 3.48 -13.54
CA LYS A 183 -28.57 4.14 -14.81
C LYS A 183 -29.26 3.49 -16.03
N ALA A 184 -29.58 2.18 -15.96
CA ALA A 184 -30.25 1.43 -17.02
C ALA A 184 -31.79 1.41 -16.91
N SER A 185 -32.35 1.48 -15.69
CA SER A 185 -33.80 1.55 -15.49
C SER A 185 -34.36 2.93 -15.80
N LEU A 186 -33.60 4.00 -15.52
CA LEU A 186 -34.01 5.39 -15.74
C LEU A 186 -33.94 5.87 -17.18
N GLN A 187 -33.22 5.14 -18.05
CA GLN A 187 -33.25 5.35 -19.49
C GLN A 187 -34.49 4.76 -20.18
N LYS A 188 -35.26 3.91 -19.48
CA LYS A 188 -36.48 3.25 -20.01
C LYS A 188 -37.80 3.93 -19.63
N ASP A 189 -37.79 4.87 -18.68
CA ASP A 189 -38.99 5.62 -18.30
C ASP A 189 -39.25 6.79 -19.27
N ASP A 190 -40.09 6.53 -20.28
CA ASP A 190 -40.56 7.52 -21.26
C ASP A 190 -41.29 8.73 -20.63
N LYS A 191 -41.68 8.63 -19.35
CA LYS A 191 -42.36 9.67 -18.56
C LYS A 191 -41.40 10.66 -17.88
N LEU A 192 -40.10 10.44 -17.97
CA LEU A 192 -39.05 11.25 -17.35
C LEU A 192 -38.15 11.97 -18.35
N ARG A 193 -38.65 12.19 -19.57
CA ARG A 193 -38.12 13.25 -20.44
C ARG A 193 -38.18 14.56 -19.65
N PRO A 194 -37.16 15.45 -19.71
CA PRO A 194 -37.28 16.80 -19.19
C PRO A 194 -38.61 17.35 -19.65
N ASN A 195 -39.44 17.90 -18.74
CA ASN A 195 -40.75 18.47 -19.10
C ASN A 195 -40.63 19.17 -20.45
N ALA A 196 -41.56 18.99 -21.39
CA ALA A 196 -41.43 19.51 -22.75
C ALA A 196 -41.02 20.99 -22.83
N ALA A 197 -41.26 21.78 -21.78
CA ALA A 197 -40.72 23.13 -21.58
C ALA A 197 -39.19 23.21 -21.47
N VAL A 198 -38.52 22.30 -20.76
CA VAL A 198 -37.06 22.28 -20.55
C VAL A 198 -36.32 21.86 -21.81
N SER A 199 -36.78 20.82 -22.52
CA SER A 199 -36.23 20.46 -23.84
C SER A 199 -36.44 21.60 -24.85
N ARG A 200 -37.61 22.25 -24.86
CA ARG A 200 -37.83 23.45 -25.68
C ARG A 200 -36.90 24.61 -25.30
N ILE A 201 -36.60 24.83 -24.01
CA ILE A 201 -35.67 25.89 -23.59
C ILE A 201 -34.23 25.59 -24.06
N PHE A 202 -33.81 24.33 -24.07
CA PHE A 202 -32.48 23.93 -24.56
C PHE A 202 -32.40 23.94 -26.09
N GLU A 203 -33.40 23.39 -26.79
CA GLU A 203 -33.51 23.41 -28.25
C GLU A 203 -33.67 24.84 -28.80
N GLU A 204 -34.40 25.71 -28.10
CA GLU A 204 -34.55 27.13 -28.48
C GLU A 204 -33.24 27.90 -28.24
N LYS A 205 -32.49 27.61 -27.16
CA LYS A 205 -31.17 28.21 -26.92
C LYS A 205 -30.13 27.75 -27.94
N GLU A 206 -30.12 26.47 -28.31
CA GLU A 206 -29.28 25.94 -29.38
C GLU A 206 -29.66 26.57 -30.73
N ARG A 207 -30.95 26.66 -31.08
CA ARG A 207 -31.41 27.36 -32.31
C ARG A 207 -31.07 28.84 -32.36
N ILE A 208 -31.16 29.56 -31.23
CA ILE A 208 -30.81 30.98 -31.15
C ILE A 208 -29.29 31.16 -31.28
N ALA A 209 -28.49 30.25 -30.70
CA ALA A 209 -27.04 30.25 -30.86
C ALA A 209 -26.62 29.92 -32.29
N GLU A 210 -27.24 28.91 -32.92
CA GLU A 210 -27.03 28.55 -34.33
C GLU A 210 -27.44 29.68 -35.28
N LYS A 211 -28.58 30.33 -35.03
CA LYS A 211 -29.00 31.51 -35.81
C LYS A 211 -28.05 32.69 -35.65
N LYS A 212 -27.59 32.98 -34.43
CA LYS A 212 -26.59 34.05 -34.20
C LYS A 212 -25.25 33.73 -34.84
N ALA A 213 -24.80 32.49 -34.73
CA ALA A 213 -23.57 32.03 -35.38
C ALA A 213 -23.70 32.07 -36.92
N GLN A 214 -24.87 31.77 -37.48
CA GLN A 214 -25.15 31.94 -38.91
C GLN A 214 -25.18 33.42 -39.32
N GLU A 215 -25.85 34.29 -38.56
CA GLU A 215 -25.90 35.74 -38.84
C GLU A 215 -24.52 36.42 -38.67
N GLU A 216 -23.67 35.93 -37.77
CA GLU A 216 -22.27 36.39 -37.62
C GLU A 216 -21.36 35.82 -38.72
N ALA A 217 -21.52 34.55 -39.10
CA ALA A 217 -20.79 33.95 -40.23
C ALA A 217 -21.17 34.58 -41.58
N GLU A 218 -22.43 34.99 -41.77
CA GLU A 218 -22.88 35.74 -42.95
C GLU A 218 -22.32 37.18 -42.98
N LYS A 219 -22.02 37.77 -41.82
CA LYS A 219 -21.33 39.08 -41.72
C LYS A 219 -19.82 38.98 -41.93
N GLU A 220 -19.19 37.86 -41.56
CA GLU A 220 -17.75 37.63 -41.75
C GLU A 220 -17.38 37.13 -43.16
N ALA A 221 -18.33 36.68 -43.99
CA ALA A 221 -18.11 36.23 -45.37
C ALA A 221 -17.75 37.37 -46.37
N ALA A 222 -17.37 38.55 -45.89
CA ALA A 222 -17.04 39.71 -46.70
C ALA A 222 -15.56 39.82 -47.11
N ASP A 223 -14.68 38.87 -46.70
CA ASP A 223 -13.26 38.90 -47.07
C ASP A 223 -12.78 37.57 -47.72
N PRO A 224 -12.59 37.53 -49.05
CA PRO A 224 -12.38 36.29 -49.81
C PRO A 224 -10.98 35.66 -49.66
N GLU A 225 -9.98 36.38 -49.15
CA GLU A 225 -8.57 35.92 -49.18
C GLU A 225 -8.22 34.98 -48.02
N ALA A 226 -8.79 35.20 -46.82
CA ALA A 226 -8.58 34.35 -45.65
C ALA A 226 -9.31 32.99 -45.76
N ALA A 227 -10.43 32.95 -46.47
CA ALA A 227 -11.25 31.74 -46.64
C ALA A 227 -10.57 30.67 -47.51
N ALA A 228 -9.73 31.07 -48.47
CA ALA A 228 -9.01 30.16 -49.35
C ALA A 228 -7.89 29.41 -48.63
N ALA A 229 -7.15 30.09 -47.75
CA ALA A 229 -6.06 29.50 -46.98
C ALA A 229 -6.55 28.46 -45.96
N ALA A 230 -7.67 28.73 -45.28
CA ALA A 230 -8.27 27.81 -44.32
C ALA A 230 -8.85 26.55 -44.99
N LYS A 231 -9.44 26.70 -46.20
CA LYS A 231 -9.97 25.56 -46.98
C LYS A 231 -8.87 24.62 -47.46
N ALA A 232 -7.71 25.16 -47.87
CA ALA A 232 -6.58 24.35 -48.32
C ALA A 232 -5.98 23.51 -47.18
N ALA A 233 -5.81 24.10 -45.98
CA ALA A 233 -5.31 23.39 -44.80
C ALA A 233 -6.26 22.27 -44.33
N ALA A 234 -7.57 22.52 -44.37
CA ALA A 234 -8.59 21.53 -44.00
C ALA A 234 -8.67 20.35 -45.01
N ALA A 235 -8.47 20.62 -46.30
CA ALA A 235 -8.46 19.59 -47.34
C ALA A 235 -7.23 18.65 -47.21
N GLU A 236 -6.07 19.19 -46.89
CA GLU A 236 -4.84 18.40 -46.69
C GLU A 236 -4.93 17.51 -45.43
N ALA A 237 -5.51 18.02 -44.35
CA ALA A 237 -5.75 17.25 -43.12
C ALA A 237 -6.75 16.10 -43.35
N LYS A 238 -7.77 16.32 -44.20
CA LYS A 238 -8.79 15.33 -44.54
C LYS A 238 -8.24 14.22 -45.45
N ALA A 239 -7.33 14.55 -46.36
CA ALA A 239 -6.66 13.56 -47.21
C ALA A 239 -5.76 12.62 -46.41
N LYS A 240 -4.98 13.15 -45.45
CA LYS A 240 -4.14 12.36 -44.54
C LYS A 240 -4.96 11.47 -43.59
N ALA A 241 -6.14 11.92 -43.18
CA ALA A 241 -7.06 11.13 -42.36
C ALA A 241 -7.67 9.94 -43.13
N LEU A 242 -8.00 10.13 -44.42
CA LEU A 242 -8.57 9.09 -45.27
C LEU A 242 -7.56 7.96 -45.58
N GLU A 243 -6.29 8.32 -45.76
CA GLU A 243 -5.19 7.38 -46.03
C GLU A 243 -4.90 6.48 -44.81
N LEU A 244 -5.07 7.02 -43.59
CA LEU A 244 -4.99 6.25 -42.34
C LEU A 244 -6.20 5.32 -42.11
N GLU A 245 -7.35 5.66 -42.69
CA GLU A 245 -8.60 4.91 -42.55
C GLU A 245 -8.64 3.69 -43.48
N GLU A 246 -8.05 3.76 -44.68
CA GLU A 246 -7.90 2.62 -45.59
C GLU A 246 -6.96 1.52 -45.06
N VAL A 247 -5.93 1.88 -44.27
CA VAL A 247 -5.08 0.90 -43.56
C VAL A 247 -5.87 0.17 -42.47
N ARG A 248 -6.85 0.86 -41.86
CA ARG A 248 -7.68 0.34 -40.76
C ARG A 248 -8.68 -0.72 -41.23
N VAL A 249 -9.15 -0.63 -42.48
CA VAL A 249 -10.14 -1.56 -43.07
C VAL A 249 -9.56 -2.95 -43.36
N ARG A 250 -8.24 -3.08 -43.60
CA ARG A 250 -7.62 -4.38 -43.93
C ARG A 250 -7.43 -5.35 -42.75
N VAL A 251 -7.73 -4.94 -41.51
CA VAL A 251 -7.57 -5.78 -40.30
C VAL A 251 -8.91 -6.11 -39.60
N GLY A 252 -10.02 -5.53 -40.06
CA GLY A 252 -11.34 -5.66 -39.43
C GLY A 252 -12.18 -6.86 -39.93
N GLY A 253 -11.77 -8.08 -39.61
CA GLY A 253 -12.62 -9.27 -39.79
C GLY A 253 -13.38 -9.64 -38.51
N ASP A 254 -14.72 -9.67 -38.60
CA ASP A 254 -15.73 -10.17 -37.64
C ASP A 254 -16.39 -9.20 -36.63
N SER A 255 -17.30 -8.38 -37.16
CA SER A 255 -18.34 -7.61 -36.44
C SER A 255 -19.46 -8.46 -35.81
N ARG A 256 -19.37 -9.80 -35.81
CA ARG A 256 -20.43 -10.71 -35.33
C ARG A 256 -20.38 -11.03 -33.82
N CYS A 257 -19.40 -10.50 -33.09
CA CYS A 257 -19.13 -10.89 -31.69
C CYS A 257 -19.91 -10.08 -30.63
N MET A 258 -20.49 -8.91 -30.96
CA MET A 258 -20.96 -7.95 -29.95
C MET A 258 -22.40 -8.18 -29.45
N ALA A 259 -23.15 -9.13 -30.01
CA ALA A 259 -24.59 -9.26 -29.74
C ALA A 259 -24.98 -10.29 -28.65
N GLN A 260 -24.04 -10.89 -27.90
CA GLN A 260 -24.36 -12.08 -27.07
C GLN A 260 -23.90 -12.08 -25.61
N CYS A 261 -23.31 -11.00 -25.08
CA CYS A 261 -22.91 -10.97 -23.66
C CYS A 261 -23.43 -9.69 -23.02
N ALA A 262 -24.44 -9.81 -22.16
CA ALA A 262 -24.76 -8.75 -21.19
C ALA A 262 -23.57 -8.61 -20.22
N ASP A 263 -23.28 -7.40 -19.76
CA ASP A 263 -22.23 -7.16 -18.77
C ASP A 263 -22.55 -7.96 -17.50
N PRO A 264 -21.68 -8.88 -17.07
CA PRO A 264 -21.99 -9.72 -15.94
C PRO A 264 -21.75 -8.97 -14.61
N PRO A 265 -22.41 -9.38 -13.51
CA PRO A 265 -22.32 -8.68 -12.22
C PRO A 265 -20.86 -8.53 -11.76
N GLN A 266 -20.49 -7.30 -11.43
CA GLN A 266 -19.13 -6.94 -11.02
C GLN A 266 -18.76 -7.69 -9.73
N TYR A 267 -17.51 -8.15 -9.64
CA TYR A 267 -16.91 -8.84 -8.47
C TYR A 267 -17.31 -10.29 -8.25
N VAL A 268 -18.49 -10.72 -8.68
CA VAL A 268 -18.94 -12.12 -8.55
C VAL A 268 -18.08 -13.07 -9.41
N LEU A 269 -17.54 -12.57 -10.52
CA LEU A 269 -16.66 -13.28 -11.46
C LEU A 269 -15.16 -13.06 -11.23
N GLY A 270 -14.78 -12.19 -10.29
CA GLY A 270 -13.39 -11.76 -10.16
C GLY A 270 -12.92 -10.79 -11.25
N ASN A 271 -13.85 -10.16 -11.96
CA ASN A 271 -13.62 -9.14 -12.99
C ASN A 271 -13.31 -7.76 -12.38
N PHE A 272 -12.19 -7.64 -11.66
CA PHE A 272 -11.76 -6.37 -11.07
C PHE A 272 -11.19 -5.43 -12.15
N LYS A 273 -11.70 -4.20 -12.23
CA LYS A 273 -11.24 -3.19 -13.22
C LYS A 273 -9.83 -2.67 -12.94
N ASP A 274 -9.47 -2.46 -11.68
CA ASP A 274 -8.12 -2.07 -11.28
C ASP A 274 -7.34 -3.25 -10.67
N TYR A 275 -7.44 -4.42 -11.30
CA TYR A 275 -6.80 -5.63 -10.79
C TYR A 275 -5.28 -5.47 -10.67
N TYR A 276 -4.65 -4.98 -11.73
CA TYR A 276 -3.19 -4.85 -11.78
C TYR A 276 -2.65 -3.62 -11.04
N GLY A 277 -3.42 -2.55 -10.86
CA GLY A 277 -2.98 -1.42 -10.01
C GLY A 277 -2.93 -1.78 -8.53
N ILE A 278 -3.91 -2.58 -8.06
CA ILE A 278 -3.92 -3.11 -6.70
C ILE A 278 -2.91 -4.25 -6.53
N ARG A 279 -2.84 -5.14 -7.52
CA ARG A 279 -1.94 -6.30 -7.48
C ARG A 279 -0.49 -5.86 -7.65
N ASN A 280 -0.17 -4.92 -8.53
CA ASN A 280 1.21 -4.54 -8.84
C ASN A 280 1.39 -3.02 -8.70
N PRO A 281 1.30 -2.45 -7.48
CA PRO A 281 1.36 -1.00 -7.29
C PRO A 281 2.74 -0.45 -7.71
N GLY A 282 2.82 0.12 -8.91
CA GLY A 282 3.99 0.82 -9.43
C GLY A 282 5.13 -0.05 -9.97
N GLY A 283 4.89 -1.33 -10.31
CA GLY A 283 5.96 -2.26 -10.72
C GLY A 283 5.56 -3.34 -11.73
N GLN A 284 6.54 -4.16 -12.13
CA GLN A 284 6.35 -5.34 -12.98
C GLN A 284 5.65 -6.46 -12.20
N ASP A 285 4.76 -7.22 -12.86
CA ASP A 285 4.05 -8.32 -12.20
C ASP A 285 5.03 -9.39 -11.68
N PRO A 286 4.98 -9.75 -10.38
CA PRO A 286 5.94 -10.67 -9.76
C PRO A 286 5.80 -12.12 -10.26
N ARG A 287 4.79 -12.42 -11.08
CA ARG A 287 4.70 -13.70 -11.80
C ARG A 287 5.67 -13.76 -12.97
N LEU A 288 6.00 -12.62 -13.59
CA LEU A 288 6.75 -12.59 -14.85
C LEU A 288 8.17 -13.16 -14.74
N PRO A 289 9.01 -12.79 -13.76
CA PRO A 289 10.37 -13.35 -13.67
C PRO A 289 10.38 -14.87 -13.56
N TRP A 290 9.54 -15.43 -12.69
CA TRP A 290 9.41 -16.88 -12.51
C TRP A 290 8.86 -17.58 -13.77
N LEU A 291 7.87 -16.95 -14.42
CA LEU A 291 7.30 -17.44 -15.68
C LEU A 291 8.36 -17.52 -16.77
N SER A 292 9.22 -16.50 -16.88
CA SER A 292 10.35 -16.44 -17.83
C SER A 292 11.43 -17.47 -17.54
N GLU A 293 11.74 -17.73 -16.27
CA GLU A 293 12.72 -18.75 -15.87
C GLU A 293 12.23 -20.18 -16.13
N THR A 294 10.92 -20.40 -15.97
CA THR A 294 10.33 -21.74 -16.03
C THR A 294 9.92 -22.13 -17.46
N ILE A 295 9.54 -21.15 -18.28
CA ILE A 295 9.01 -21.38 -19.61
C ILE A 295 9.75 -20.51 -20.60
N ASP A 296 10.49 -21.14 -21.50
CA ASP A 296 10.95 -20.47 -22.71
C ASP A 296 9.74 -20.12 -23.60
N TRP A 297 9.49 -18.83 -23.80
CA TRP A 297 8.34 -18.36 -24.58
C TRP A 297 8.58 -18.41 -26.09
N GLN A 298 9.83 -18.53 -26.54
CA GLN A 298 10.19 -18.41 -27.95
C GLN A 298 9.41 -19.39 -28.82
N GLY A 299 8.69 -18.86 -29.81
CA GLY A 299 7.95 -19.67 -30.78
C GLY A 299 6.68 -20.36 -30.26
N LYS A 300 6.37 -20.26 -28.95
CA LYS A 300 5.23 -20.97 -28.34
C LYS A 300 3.89 -20.25 -28.56
N ARG A 301 2.82 -21.03 -28.65
CA ARG A 301 1.43 -20.55 -28.62
C ARG A 301 0.88 -20.66 -27.21
N VAL A 302 0.37 -19.54 -26.71
CA VAL A 302 -0.06 -19.39 -25.33
C VAL A 302 -1.55 -19.04 -25.29
N LEU A 303 -2.29 -19.70 -24.40
CA LEU A 303 -3.68 -19.39 -24.08
C LEU A 303 -3.75 -18.88 -22.65
N ASP A 304 -4.23 -17.66 -22.45
CA ASP A 304 -4.32 -17.00 -21.14
C ASP A 304 -5.80 -16.88 -20.72
N LEU A 305 -6.20 -17.64 -19.70
CA LEU A 305 -7.60 -17.80 -19.28
C LEU A 305 -7.91 -16.93 -18.06
N GLY A 306 -8.82 -15.97 -18.23
CA GLY A 306 -9.10 -14.92 -17.25
C GLY A 306 -8.02 -13.83 -17.31
N CYS A 307 -7.72 -13.33 -18.52
CA CYS A 307 -6.58 -12.44 -18.75
C CYS A 307 -6.74 -11.04 -18.14
N ASN A 308 -7.95 -10.67 -17.71
CA ASN A 308 -8.30 -9.34 -17.23
C ASN A 308 -7.90 -8.27 -18.28
N SER A 309 -7.33 -7.12 -17.89
CA SER A 309 -6.82 -6.09 -18.81
C SER A 309 -5.50 -6.46 -19.50
N GLY A 310 -5.06 -7.72 -19.42
CA GLY A 310 -4.06 -8.29 -20.34
C GLY A 310 -2.59 -7.98 -20.07
N GLN A 311 -2.23 -7.44 -18.89
CA GLN A 311 -0.83 -7.07 -18.59
C GLN A 311 0.16 -8.25 -18.71
N ILE A 312 -0.18 -9.43 -18.18
CA ILE A 312 0.64 -10.65 -18.36
C ILE A 312 0.62 -11.12 -19.81
N THR A 313 -0.55 -11.10 -20.46
CA THR A 313 -0.73 -11.54 -21.84
C THR A 313 0.21 -10.78 -22.79
N TRP A 314 0.30 -9.46 -22.63
CA TRP A 314 1.22 -8.59 -23.36
C TRP A 314 2.68 -8.89 -23.03
N SER A 315 3.00 -9.04 -21.74
CA SER A 315 4.37 -9.32 -21.29
C SER A 315 4.91 -10.64 -21.84
N VAL A 316 4.09 -11.70 -21.88
CA VAL A 316 4.47 -12.99 -22.46
C VAL A 316 4.70 -12.88 -23.98
N ALA A 317 3.90 -12.08 -24.68
CA ALA A 317 4.11 -11.81 -26.09
C ALA A 317 5.43 -11.06 -26.36
N ALA A 318 5.75 -10.07 -25.52
CA ALA A 318 7.00 -9.32 -25.57
C ALA A 318 8.24 -10.21 -25.39
N GLN A 319 8.11 -11.34 -24.67
CA GLN A 319 9.19 -12.30 -24.44
C GLN A 319 9.37 -13.33 -25.56
N GLY A 320 8.66 -13.20 -26.69
CA GLY A 320 8.90 -14.01 -27.89
C GLY A 320 7.87 -15.08 -28.20
N ALA A 321 6.74 -15.11 -27.48
CA ALA A 321 5.64 -15.99 -27.85
C ALA A 321 5.13 -15.72 -29.28
N LYS A 322 4.89 -16.80 -30.03
CA LYS A 322 4.45 -16.75 -31.44
C LYS A 322 3.02 -16.25 -31.57
N LEU A 323 2.16 -16.69 -30.65
CA LEU A 323 0.76 -16.28 -30.59
C LEU A 323 0.29 -16.35 -29.14
N VAL A 324 -0.32 -15.29 -28.63
CA VAL A 324 -0.94 -15.26 -27.31
C VAL A 324 -2.42 -14.93 -27.47
N LEU A 325 -3.31 -15.80 -26.99
CA LEU A 325 -4.75 -15.57 -26.95
C LEU A 325 -5.17 -15.32 -25.50
N GLY A 326 -5.53 -14.08 -25.17
CA GLY A 326 -6.19 -13.74 -23.91
C GLY A 326 -7.71 -13.96 -24.01
N VAL A 327 -8.28 -14.60 -23.00
CA VAL A 327 -9.73 -14.81 -22.88
C VAL A 327 -10.18 -14.25 -21.55
N ASP A 328 -11.20 -13.40 -21.57
CA ASP A 328 -11.91 -12.98 -20.36
C ASP A 328 -13.42 -13.08 -20.59
N ILE A 329 -14.19 -13.20 -19.51
CA ILE A 329 -15.65 -13.21 -19.57
C ILE A 329 -16.22 -11.80 -19.63
N ASP A 330 -15.46 -10.80 -19.19
CA ASP A 330 -15.87 -9.40 -19.16
C ASP A 330 -15.45 -8.68 -20.45
N ALA A 331 -16.44 -8.17 -21.19
CA ALA A 331 -16.19 -7.46 -22.45
C ALA A 331 -15.42 -6.15 -22.25
N SER A 332 -15.63 -5.46 -21.13
CA SER A 332 -14.94 -4.20 -20.82
C SER A 332 -13.45 -4.41 -20.57
N LEU A 333 -13.08 -5.46 -19.84
CA LEU A 333 -11.68 -5.84 -19.61
C LEU A 333 -10.98 -6.28 -20.89
N VAL A 334 -11.68 -7.03 -21.76
CA VAL A 334 -11.17 -7.40 -23.09
C VAL A 334 -10.95 -6.18 -23.98
N MET A 335 -11.85 -5.20 -23.93
CA MET A 335 -11.67 -3.94 -24.63
C MET A 335 -10.47 -3.19 -24.09
N GLU A 336 -10.34 -3.05 -22.77
CA GLU A 336 -9.19 -2.43 -22.12
C GLU A 336 -7.87 -3.10 -22.54
N ALA A 337 -7.81 -4.44 -22.50
CA ALA A 337 -6.64 -5.20 -22.91
C ALA A 337 -6.24 -4.95 -24.38
N ARG A 338 -7.23 -4.75 -25.27
CA ARG A 338 -7.00 -4.37 -26.67
C ARG A 338 -6.54 -2.92 -26.82
N HIS A 339 -6.96 -2.01 -25.93
CA HIS A 339 -6.55 -0.61 -25.97
C HIS A 339 -5.14 -0.38 -25.39
N THR A 340 -4.67 -1.23 -24.48
CA THR A 340 -3.29 -1.25 -23.96
C THR A 340 -2.23 -1.48 -25.05
N THR A 341 -2.62 -1.95 -26.25
CA THR A 341 -1.76 -2.17 -27.43
C THR A 341 -0.92 -0.95 -27.84
N SER A 342 -1.39 0.26 -27.52
CA SER A 342 -0.81 1.53 -28.02
C SER A 342 0.66 1.74 -27.61
N SER A 343 1.14 1.06 -26.56
CA SER A 343 2.54 1.09 -26.09
C SER A 343 3.38 -0.13 -26.50
N GLN A 344 2.81 -1.12 -27.19
CA GLN A 344 3.45 -2.39 -27.57
C GLN A 344 3.27 -2.78 -29.05
N ILE A 345 3.49 -1.81 -29.94
CA ILE A 345 3.27 -1.93 -31.40
C ILE A 345 4.06 -3.11 -32.02
N SER A 346 5.26 -3.43 -31.50
CA SER A 346 6.14 -4.47 -32.04
C SER A 346 5.60 -5.90 -31.91
N VAL A 347 4.66 -6.15 -30.99
CA VAL A 347 4.09 -7.49 -30.71
C VAL A 347 2.59 -7.59 -30.96
N ALA A 348 1.92 -6.50 -31.37
CA ALA A 348 0.49 -6.44 -31.60
C ALA A 348 -0.04 -7.52 -32.56
N GLY A 349 0.72 -7.86 -33.61
CA GLY A 349 0.34 -8.92 -34.56
C GLY A 349 0.32 -10.34 -33.98
N ARG A 350 0.89 -10.55 -32.78
CA ARG A 350 1.00 -11.85 -32.10
C ARG A 350 -0.03 -12.02 -30.98
N VAL A 351 -0.74 -10.98 -30.59
CA VAL A 351 -1.68 -11.02 -29.45
C VAL A 351 -3.12 -10.87 -29.94
N ARG A 352 -4.02 -11.67 -29.38
CA ARG A 352 -5.47 -11.56 -29.61
C ARG A 352 -6.19 -11.64 -28.28
N PHE A 353 -7.28 -10.89 -28.14
CA PHE A 353 -8.18 -10.98 -26.98
C PHE A 353 -9.59 -11.32 -27.44
N ILE A 354 -10.29 -12.18 -26.70
CA ILE A 354 -11.70 -12.52 -26.96
C ILE A 354 -12.53 -12.50 -25.67
N CYS A 355 -13.77 -12.02 -25.77
CA CYS A 355 -14.74 -12.07 -24.69
C CYS A 355 -15.56 -13.36 -24.80
N ARG A 356 -15.35 -14.32 -23.89
CA ARG A 356 -16.05 -15.61 -23.84
C ARG A 356 -16.01 -16.22 -22.44
N ASP A 357 -17.12 -16.87 -22.07
CA ASP A 357 -17.18 -17.77 -20.92
C ASP A 357 -16.32 -19.02 -21.16
N LEU A 358 -15.45 -19.35 -20.21
CA LEU A 358 -14.56 -20.51 -20.25
C LEU A 358 -15.32 -21.85 -20.37
N LEU A 359 -16.51 -21.94 -19.77
CA LEU A 359 -17.40 -23.10 -19.86
C LEU A 359 -18.18 -23.17 -21.18
N ARG A 360 -18.13 -22.14 -22.02
CA ARG A 360 -18.70 -22.16 -23.39
C ARG A 360 -17.66 -22.01 -24.49
N LEU A 361 -16.41 -21.73 -24.13
CA LEU A 361 -15.30 -21.54 -25.05
C LEU A 361 -15.03 -22.78 -25.92
N LYS A 362 -15.07 -22.59 -27.24
CA LYS A 362 -14.73 -23.61 -28.24
C LYS A 362 -13.54 -23.13 -29.06
N LEU A 363 -12.37 -23.74 -28.86
CA LEU A 363 -11.16 -23.46 -29.64
C LEU A 363 -10.87 -24.64 -30.57
N ARG A 364 -10.58 -24.33 -31.84
CA ARG A 364 -10.15 -25.34 -32.83
C ARG A 364 -8.65 -25.60 -32.78
N ARG A 365 -7.86 -24.63 -32.30
CA ARG A 365 -6.40 -24.72 -32.25
C ARG A 365 -5.94 -25.33 -30.92
N LYS A 366 -4.76 -25.95 -30.98
CA LYS A 366 -4.01 -26.44 -29.84
C LYS A 366 -2.91 -25.44 -29.46
N TYR A 367 -2.53 -25.46 -28.19
CA TYR A 367 -1.60 -24.53 -27.56
C TYR A 367 -0.46 -25.31 -26.91
N ASP A 368 0.68 -24.65 -26.80
CA ASP A 368 1.88 -25.19 -26.19
C ASP A 368 1.87 -24.89 -24.68
N VAL A 369 1.30 -23.74 -24.29
CA VAL A 369 1.10 -23.33 -22.89
C VAL A 369 -0.33 -22.84 -22.68
N VAL A 370 -0.96 -23.28 -21.57
CA VAL A 370 -2.22 -22.72 -21.07
C VAL A 370 -1.97 -22.13 -19.69
N LEU A 371 -2.31 -20.86 -19.50
CA LEU A 371 -2.23 -20.14 -18.24
C LEU A 371 -3.62 -20.11 -17.59
N LEU A 372 -3.72 -20.58 -16.35
CA LEU A 372 -4.91 -20.45 -15.51
C LEU A 372 -4.48 -19.81 -14.19
N LEU A 373 -4.27 -18.48 -14.25
CA LEU A 373 -3.65 -17.72 -13.18
C LEU A 373 -4.70 -16.97 -12.37
N SER A 374 -4.90 -17.35 -11.10
CA SER A 374 -5.89 -16.69 -10.24
C SER A 374 -7.35 -16.76 -10.77
N THR A 375 -7.67 -17.72 -11.63
CA THR A 375 -9.00 -17.86 -12.25
C THR A 375 -9.83 -19.00 -11.65
N SER A 376 -9.16 -20.05 -11.15
CA SER A 376 -9.82 -21.29 -10.69
C SER A 376 -10.88 -21.06 -9.60
N LYS A 377 -10.61 -20.19 -8.62
CA LYS A 377 -11.57 -19.85 -7.55
C LYS A 377 -12.90 -19.32 -8.10
N TRP A 378 -12.85 -18.45 -9.09
CA TRP A 378 -14.05 -17.77 -9.61
C TRP A 378 -14.94 -18.74 -10.37
N VAL A 379 -14.34 -19.58 -11.22
CA VAL A 379 -15.07 -20.69 -11.90
C VAL A 379 -15.70 -21.62 -10.87
N HIS A 380 -14.96 -21.93 -9.81
CA HIS A 380 -15.34 -22.93 -8.82
C HIS A 380 -16.45 -22.45 -7.89
N LEU A 381 -16.47 -21.18 -7.50
CA LEU A 381 -17.55 -20.58 -6.71
C LEU A 381 -18.86 -20.44 -7.50
N GLN A 382 -18.78 -20.24 -8.81
CA GLN A 382 -19.97 -20.01 -9.64
C GLN A 382 -20.59 -21.29 -10.21
N HIS A 383 -19.76 -22.26 -10.52
CA HIS A 383 -20.18 -23.46 -11.26
C HIS A 383 -19.84 -24.75 -10.51
N GLY A 384 -19.40 -24.64 -9.26
CA GLY A 384 -19.08 -25.78 -8.40
C GLY A 384 -17.96 -26.65 -8.96
N ASP A 385 -17.86 -27.85 -8.40
CA ASP A 385 -16.85 -28.83 -8.78
C ASP A 385 -16.94 -29.21 -10.27
N GLU A 386 -18.15 -29.39 -10.80
CA GLU A 386 -18.31 -29.83 -12.19
C GLU A 386 -17.90 -28.77 -13.21
N GLY A 387 -18.18 -27.49 -12.94
CA GLY A 387 -17.67 -26.39 -13.76
C GLY A 387 -16.14 -26.36 -13.78
N LEU A 388 -15.51 -26.40 -12.61
CA LEU A 388 -14.04 -26.38 -12.53
C LEU A 388 -13.41 -27.61 -13.20
N LYS A 389 -13.94 -28.81 -12.96
CA LYS A 389 -13.49 -30.03 -13.64
C LYS A 389 -13.67 -29.94 -15.15
N GLN A 390 -14.75 -29.33 -15.64
CA GLN A 390 -14.95 -29.10 -17.07
C GLN A 390 -13.87 -28.17 -17.66
N VAL A 391 -13.52 -27.08 -16.95
CA VAL A 391 -12.40 -26.20 -17.37
C VAL A 391 -11.09 -26.97 -17.40
N PHE A 392 -10.76 -27.76 -16.37
CA PHE A 392 -9.54 -28.58 -16.36
C PHE A 392 -9.49 -29.58 -17.53
N ARG A 393 -10.59 -30.28 -17.83
CA ARG A 393 -10.70 -31.18 -18.99
C ARG A 393 -10.47 -30.44 -20.31
N ARG A 394 -10.93 -29.19 -20.42
CA ARG A 394 -10.72 -28.34 -21.60
C ARG A 394 -9.28 -27.86 -21.71
N CYS A 395 -8.66 -27.42 -20.63
CA CYS A 395 -7.24 -27.07 -20.62
C CYS A 395 -6.39 -28.25 -21.14
N ARG A 396 -6.64 -29.47 -20.64
CA ARG A 396 -5.99 -30.69 -21.14
C ARG A 396 -6.23 -30.92 -22.64
N ARG A 397 -7.45 -30.68 -23.11
CA ARG A 397 -7.82 -30.82 -24.53
C ARG A 397 -7.21 -29.73 -25.40
N TRP A 398 -6.98 -28.52 -24.92
CA TRP A 398 -6.37 -27.45 -25.69
C TRP A 398 -4.85 -27.56 -25.78
N LEU A 399 -4.22 -28.32 -24.90
CA LEU A 399 -2.80 -28.58 -24.98
C LEU A 399 -2.43 -29.61 -26.06
N HIS A 400 -1.29 -29.37 -26.71
CA HIS A 400 -0.57 -30.41 -27.46
C HIS A 400 -0.02 -31.50 -26.51
N PRO A 401 0.26 -32.71 -27.01
CA PRO A 401 1.15 -33.63 -26.31
C PRO A 401 2.47 -32.93 -25.97
N GLY A 402 2.91 -33.01 -24.71
CA GLY A 402 4.07 -32.25 -24.20
C GLY A 402 3.78 -30.81 -23.76
N GLY A 403 2.55 -30.32 -23.97
CA GLY A 403 2.14 -28.98 -23.54
C GLY A 403 2.11 -28.79 -22.02
N VAL A 404 2.11 -27.53 -21.60
CA VAL A 404 2.23 -27.12 -20.20
C VAL A 404 0.97 -26.40 -19.72
N LEU A 405 0.41 -26.85 -18.59
CA LEU A 405 -0.61 -26.11 -17.85
C LEU A 405 0.07 -25.41 -16.67
N VAL A 406 -0.02 -24.09 -16.65
CA VAL A 406 0.41 -23.28 -15.50
C VAL A 406 -0.81 -22.94 -14.67
N LEU A 407 -0.85 -23.42 -13.43
CA LEU A 407 -1.97 -23.26 -12.52
C LEU A 407 -1.55 -22.48 -11.28
N GLU A 408 -2.19 -21.34 -11.05
CA GLU A 408 -2.08 -20.58 -9.79
C GLU A 408 -3.45 -20.60 -9.10
N PRO A 409 -3.71 -21.59 -8.21
CA PRO A 409 -4.98 -21.67 -7.49
C PRO A 409 -4.96 -20.82 -6.22
N GLN A 410 -6.06 -20.15 -5.91
CA GLN A 410 -6.20 -19.45 -4.63
C GLN A 410 -6.44 -20.42 -3.46
N PRO A 411 -6.00 -20.07 -2.24
CA PRO A 411 -6.19 -20.92 -1.06
C PRO A 411 -7.68 -20.98 -0.65
N TRP A 412 -8.09 -22.10 -0.05
CA TRP A 412 -9.47 -22.34 0.38
C TRP A 412 -10.04 -21.23 1.29
N LYS A 413 -9.21 -20.63 2.16
CA LYS A 413 -9.62 -19.50 3.02
C LYS A 413 -10.15 -18.30 2.22
N ALA A 414 -9.66 -18.08 0.99
CA ALA A 414 -10.12 -17.01 0.13
C ALA A 414 -11.51 -17.28 -0.48
N TYR A 415 -11.98 -18.53 -0.52
CA TYR A 415 -13.30 -18.90 -1.01
C TYR A 415 -14.38 -18.49 -0.01
N LYS A 416 -14.17 -18.84 1.26
CA LYS A 416 -15.11 -18.56 2.35
C LYS A 416 -15.47 -17.08 2.43
N LYS A 417 -14.48 -16.18 2.31
CA LYS A 417 -14.71 -14.73 2.38
C LYS A 417 -15.62 -14.19 1.29
N VAL A 418 -15.53 -14.74 0.07
CA VAL A 418 -16.40 -14.31 -1.04
C VAL A 418 -17.79 -14.91 -0.85
N ALA A 419 -17.89 -16.17 -0.44
CA ALA A 419 -19.15 -16.84 -0.13
C ALA A 419 -19.93 -16.14 0.99
N ASP A 420 -19.25 -15.71 2.06
CA ASP A 420 -19.86 -14.96 3.17
C ASP A 420 -20.40 -13.58 2.71
N ALA A 421 -19.87 -13.02 1.62
CA ALA A 421 -20.27 -11.71 1.10
C ALA A 421 -21.39 -11.78 0.04
N HIS A 422 -21.66 -12.96 -0.52
CA HIS A 422 -22.51 -13.15 -1.70
C HIS A 422 -23.39 -14.40 -1.52
N ALA A 423 -24.66 -14.20 -1.17
CA ALA A 423 -25.61 -15.28 -0.87
C ALA A 423 -25.87 -16.23 -2.06
N ASP A 424 -25.74 -15.73 -3.29
CA ASP A 424 -25.93 -16.46 -4.54
C ASP A 424 -24.86 -17.54 -4.80
N ILE A 425 -23.65 -17.38 -4.24
CA ILE A 425 -22.56 -18.36 -4.36
C ILE A 425 -22.33 -19.15 -3.06
N GLU A 426 -22.98 -18.77 -1.96
CA GLU A 426 -22.83 -19.42 -0.66
C GLU A 426 -23.23 -20.90 -0.72
N GLN A 427 -24.36 -21.19 -1.39
CA GLN A 427 -24.83 -22.56 -1.59
C GLN A 427 -23.81 -23.40 -2.38
N THR A 428 -23.36 -22.89 -3.53
CA THR A 428 -22.33 -23.54 -4.36
C THR A 428 -21.05 -23.78 -3.57
N TRP A 429 -20.61 -22.80 -2.77
CA TRP A 429 -19.41 -22.92 -1.92
C TRP A 429 -19.53 -24.06 -0.89
N ARG A 430 -20.70 -24.22 -0.25
CA ARG A 430 -20.96 -25.31 0.70
C ARG A 430 -20.94 -26.69 0.01
N GLU A 431 -21.36 -26.75 -1.24
CA GLU A 431 -21.44 -27.99 -2.03
C GLU A 431 -20.09 -28.44 -2.62
N ILE A 432 -19.12 -27.53 -2.78
CA ILE A 432 -17.76 -27.86 -3.25
C ILE A 432 -17.18 -29.00 -2.42
N ARG A 433 -16.60 -30.00 -3.08
CA ARG A 433 -15.86 -31.13 -2.46
C ARG A 433 -14.41 -31.18 -2.91
N LEU A 434 -14.13 -30.90 -4.18
CA LEU A 434 -12.78 -30.86 -4.73
C LEU A 434 -12.03 -29.61 -4.23
N ARG A 435 -11.18 -29.69 -3.21
CA ARG A 435 -10.51 -28.50 -2.66
C ARG A 435 -9.28 -28.11 -3.50
N PRO A 436 -8.78 -26.86 -3.41
CA PRO A 436 -7.55 -26.45 -4.09
C PRO A 436 -6.32 -27.33 -3.82
N GLY A 437 -6.24 -27.95 -2.64
CA GLY A 437 -5.20 -28.92 -2.31
C GLY A 437 -5.25 -30.19 -3.17
N ASP A 438 -6.44 -30.60 -3.60
CA ASP A 438 -6.72 -31.83 -4.33
C ASP A 438 -6.62 -31.63 -5.86
N PHE A 439 -6.44 -30.39 -6.33
CA PHE A 439 -6.39 -30.08 -7.77
C PHE A 439 -5.24 -30.82 -8.46
N VAL A 440 -4.10 -30.98 -7.78
CA VAL A 440 -2.92 -31.66 -8.31
C VAL A 440 -3.23 -33.12 -8.57
N ASP A 441 -3.85 -33.79 -7.61
CA ASP A 441 -4.21 -35.20 -7.69
C ASP A 441 -5.28 -35.40 -8.76
N PHE A 442 -6.29 -34.53 -8.83
CA PHE A 442 -7.27 -34.57 -9.90
C PHE A 442 -6.63 -34.41 -11.29
N LEU A 443 -5.74 -33.43 -11.47
CA LEU A 443 -5.09 -33.21 -12.77
C LEU A 443 -4.18 -34.38 -13.17
N THR A 444 -3.42 -34.92 -12.22
CA THR A 444 -2.47 -36.00 -12.51
C THR A 444 -3.18 -37.35 -12.66
N GLN A 445 -3.97 -37.75 -11.66
CA GLN A 445 -4.59 -39.08 -11.58
C GLN A 445 -5.82 -39.21 -12.50
N VAL A 446 -6.61 -38.15 -12.67
CA VAL A 446 -7.86 -38.22 -13.46
C VAL A 446 -7.65 -37.71 -14.89
N LEU A 447 -6.88 -36.64 -15.09
CA LEU A 447 -6.68 -36.06 -16.43
C LEU A 447 -5.37 -36.48 -17.12
N GLY A 448 -4.56 -37.31 -16.48
CA GLY A 448 -3.36 -37.90 -17.08
C GLY A 448 -2.32 -36.84 -17.44
N PHE A 449 -2.01 -35.94 -16.52
CA PHE A 449 -0.83 -35.09 -16.59
C PHE A 449 0.37 -35.80 -15.94
N ASP A 450 1.47 -35.98 -16.68
CA ASP A 450 2.57 -36.90 -16.33
C ASP A 450 3.42 -36.53 -15.09
N ARG A 451 3.31 -35.30 -14.55
CA ARG A 451 3.91 -34.87 -13.26
C ARG A 451 3.58 -33.41 -12.92
N ALA A 452 3.46 -33.11 -11.62
CA ALA A 452 3.48 -31.75 -11.07
C ALA A 452 4.91 -31.35 -10.70
N TYR A 453 5.51 -30.43 -11.44
CA TYR A 453 6.72 -29.74 -11.01
C TYR A 453 6.31 -28.66 -10.00
N ARG A 454 6.51 -28.95 -8.71
CA ARG A 454 6.67 -27.89 -7.71
C ARG A 454 8.16 -27.55 -7.70
N PRO A 455 8.60 -26.36 -8.16
CA PRO A 455 9.97 -25.96 -7.93
C PRO A 455 10.23 -26.00 -6.42
N ALA A 456 11.35 -26.59 -6.01
CA ALA A 456 11.85 -26.37 -4.66
C ALA A 456 12.04 -24.86 -4.47
N LEU A 457 11.77 -24.36 -3.25
CA LEU A 457 12.12 -23.00 -2.87
C LEU A 457 13.53 -22.69 -3.38
N PRO A 458 13.75 -21.52 -4.03
CA PRO A 458 15.05 -21.21 -4.61
C PRO A 458 16.12 -21.40 -3.53
N SER A 459 17.23 -22.01 -3.93
CA SER A 459 18.26 -22.51 -3.00
C SER A 459 18.70 -21.44 -1.99
N ILE A 460 19.30 -21.89 -0.89
CA ILE A 460 19.87 -21.08 0.20
C ILE A 460 20.69 -19.88 -0.33
N ALA A 461 21.30 -19.97 -1.53
CA ALA A 461 21.99 -18.87 -2.19
C ALA A 461 21.08 -17.68 -2.56
N THR A 462 19.85 -17.92 -3.01
CA THR A 462 18.86 -16.86 -3.31
C THR A 462 18.22 -16.31 -2.03
N ALA A 463 18.04 -17.15 -1.01
CA ALA A 463 17.62 -16.66 0.32
C ALA A 463 18.71 -15.77 0.95
N HIS A 464 19.98 -16.10 0.76
CA HIS A 464 21.12 -15.25 1.12
C HIS A 464 21.16 -13.98 0.27
N ALA A 465 20.89 -14.02 -1.03
CA ALA A 465 20.81 -12.83 -1.88
C ALA A 465 19.64 -11.91 -1.50
N VAL A 466 18.49 -12.47 -1.11
CA VAL A 466 17.31 -11.73 -0.63
C VAL A 466 17.52 -11.22 0.80
N LEU A 467 18.24 -11.94 1.66
CA LEU A 467 18.71 -11.46 2.97
C LEU A 467 19.73 -10.33 2.80
N GLU A 468 20.68 -10.46 1.88
CA GLU A 468 21.64 -9.42 1.51
C GLU A 468 20.96 -8.19 0.87
N ALA A 469 19.87 -8.37 0.13
CA ALA A 469 19.02 -7.29 -0.37
C ALA A 469 18.09 -6.70 0.71
N LYS A 470 17.75 -7.46 1.77
CA LYS A 470 17.06 -6.94 2.96
C LYS A 470 17.98 -6.12 3.87
N LYS A 471 19.30 -6.31 3.78
CA LYS A 471 20.29 -5.45 4.45
C LYS A 471 20.35 -4.03 3.87
N SER A 472 19.78 -3.76 2.68
CA SER A 472 19.60 -2.40 2.14
C SER A 472 18.25 -1.80 2.53
N GLY A 473 18.06 -1.61 3.84
CA GLY A 473 16.82 -1.09 4.44
C GLY A 473 17.01 0.14 5.33
N ALA A 474 18.18 0.78 5.32
CA ALA A 474 18.31 2.07 5.97
C ALA A 474 17.49 3.10 5.17
N GLY A 475 16.67 3.91 5.84
CA GLY A 475 16.02 5.10 5.25
C GLY A 475 17.01 6.19 4.81
N TYR A 476 18.28 5.82 4.60
CA TYR A 476 19.40 6.66 4.22
C TYR A 476 19.95 6.15 2.89
N THR A 477 20.15 7.07 1.96
CA THR A 477 20.71 6.77 0.64
C THR A 477 22.23 6.67 0.74
N SER A 478 22.87 6.09 -0.28
CA SER A 478 24.33 6.04 -0.39
C SER A 478 24.99 7.42 -0.49
N ASN A 479 24.19 8.50 -0.61
CA ASN A 479 24.60 9.89 -0.82
C ASN A 479 25.48 10.12 -2.06
N GLU A 480 25.64 9.12 -2.91
CA GLU A 480 26.51 9.20 -4.09
C GLU A 480 25.95 10.14 -5.16
N VAL A 481 24.63 10.25 -5.28
CA VAL A 481 24.00 11.24 -6.19
C VAL A 481 24.38 12.66 -5.75
N GLY A 482 24.27 12.95 -4.45
CA GLY A 482 24.67 14.24 -3.88
C GLY A 482 26.17 14.50 -3.98
N ALA A 483 27.00 13.47 -3.77
CA ALA A 483 28.45 13.55 -3.95
C ALA A 483 28.83 13.81 -5.42
N SER A 484 28.18 13.16 -6.37
CA SER A 484 28.42 13.36 -7.82
C SER A 484 27.96 14.72 -8.33
N PHE A 485 26.97 15.32 -7.66
CA PHE A 485 26.50 16.68 -7.95
C PHE A 485 27.46 17.75 -7.38
N THR A 486 28.17 17.46 -6.30
CA THR A 486 28.98 18.44 -5.55
C THR A 486 30.49 18.27 -5.69
N SER A 487 30.96 17.16 -6.26
CA SER A 487 32.38 16.85 -6.41
C SER A 487 32.71 16.47 -7.85
N THR A 488 33.71 17.15 -8.43
CA THR A 488 34.29 16.85 -9.74
C THR A 488 35.12 15.57 -9.76
N ALA A 489 35.47 15.02 -8.59
CA ALA A 489 36.20 13.75 -8.47
C ALA A 489 35.28 12.52 -8.36
N ALA A 490 33.98 12.72 -8.12
CA ALA A 490 33.02 11.63 -7.97
C ALA A 490 32.40 11.26 -9.34
N PRO A 491 32.26 9.96 -9.67
CA PRO A 491 31.62 9.54 -10.90
C PRO A 491 30.13 9.94 -10.90
N LEU A 492 29.64 10.39 -12.06
CA LEU A 492 28.24 10.80 -12.26
C LEU A 492 27.29 9.65 -11.95
N LYS A 493 26.42 9.83 -10.95
CA LYS A 493 25.38 8.87 -10.57
C LYS A 493 24.01 9.57 -10.57
N SER A 494 23.07 9.04 -11.35
CA SER A 494 21.70 9.58 -11.49
C SER A 494 20.65 8.87 -10.63
N ASN A 495 20.97 7.69 -10.09
CA ASN A 495 20.05 6.87 -9.32
C ASN A 495 20.42 6.86 -7.84
N ASN A 496 19.42 7.05 -6.98
CA ASN A 496 19.59 7.06 -5.54
C ASN A 496 19.51 5.61 -5.01
N GLU A 497 20.63 5.03 -4.62
CA GLU A 497 20.70 3.69 -4.05
C GLU A 497 20.60 3.76 -2.52
N LEU A 498 19.95 2.77 -1.91
CA LEU A 498 19.88 2.65 -0.45
C LEU A 498 21.16 2.02 0.07
N ARG A 499 21.74 2.57 1.13
CA ARG A 499 22.94 1.98 1.74
C ARG A 499 22.58 0.72 2.53
N LYS A 500 23.54 -0.20 2.64
CA LYS A 500 23.43 -1.32 3.59
C LYS A 500 23.56 -0.80 5.03
N LEU A 501 22.78 -1.38 5.94
CA LEU A 501 22.91 -1.13 7.39
C LEU A 501 24.26 -1.66 7.87
N THR A 502 24.87 -0.95 8.83
CA THR A 502 26.08 -1.46 9.50
C THR A 502 25.67 -2.47 10.57
N GLU A 503 26.58 -3.39 10.94
CA GLU A 503 26.30 -4.38 12.00
C GLU A 503 25.90 -3.72 13.33
N GLU A 504 26.47 -2.56 13.65
CA GLU A 504 26.10 -1.81 14.86
C GLU A 504 24.67 -1.28 14.82
N GLU A 505 24.18 -0.87 13.65
CA GLU A 505 22.80 -0.41 13.45
C GLU A 505 21.82 -1.58 13.52
N GLU A 506 22.16 -2.72 12.91
CA GLU A 506 21.34 -3.94 13.00
C GLU A 506 21.23 -4.44 14.46
N LEU A 507 22.32 -4.41 15.21
CA LEU A 507 22.34 -4.80 16.62
C LEU A 507 21.54 -3.82 17.50
N GLN A 508 21.58 -2.53 17.19
CA GLN A 508 20.86 -1.52 17.96
C GLN A 508 19.34 -1.74 17.91
N ASP A 509 18.79 -2.11 16.75
CA ASP A 509 17.37 -2.44 16.59
C ASP A 509 16.96 -3.65 17.44
N ILE A 510 17.82 -4.66 17.52
CA ILE A 510 17.59 -5.85 18.36
C ILE A 510 17.62 -5.44 19.84
N TYR A 511 18.61 -4.65 20.24
CA TYR A 511 18.77 -4.16 21.62
C TYR A 511 17.57 -3.33 22.07
N ASP A 512 17.04 -2.47 21.20
CA ASP A 512 15.88 -1.64 21.51
C ASP A 512 14.61 -2.47 21.70
N GLN A 513 14.45 -3.57 20.95
CA GLN A 513 13.34 -4.50 21.16
C GLN A 513 13.45 -5.27 22.49
N VAL A 514 14.65 -5.71 22.85
CA VAL A 514 14.90 -6.39 24.14
C VAL A 514 14.66 -5.43 25.30
N ARG A 515 15.12 -4.18 25.20
CA ARG A 515 14.84 -3.06 26.11
C ARG A 515 13.35 -2.84 26.30
N LYS A 516 12.61 -2.71 25.20
CA LYS A 516 11.17 -2.45 25.21
C LYS A 516 10.38 -3.58 25.89
N LYS A 517 10.79 -4.83 25.67
CA LYS A 517 10.16 -6.02 26.25
C LYS A 517 10.65 -6.36 27.67
N LYS A 518 11.65 -5.63 28.19
CA LYS A 518 12.29 -5.86 29.50
C LYS A 518 12.72 -7.32 29.71
N ARG A 519 13.26 -7.96 28.66
CA ARG A 519 13.65 -9.39 28.74
C ARG A 519 14.96 -9.54 29.50
N LYS A 520 15.04 -10.60 30.30
CA LYS A 520 16.24 -11.02 31.05
C LYS A 520 16.82 -12.30 30.43
N GLY A 521 18.12 -12.47 30.55
CA GLY A 521 18.84 -13.70 30.19
C GLY A 521 19.15 -14.55 31.42
N TYR A 522 19.28 -15.87 31.24
CA TYR A 522 19.64 -16.79 32.33
C TYR A 522 20.72 -17.76 31.88
N VAL A 523 21.79 -17.84 32.66
CA VAL A 523 22.96 -18.68 32.40
C VAL A 523 23.34 -19.44 33.66
N ARG A 524 23.66 -20.73 33.54
CA ARG A 524 24.28 -21.52 34.60
C ARG A 524 25.75 -21.71 34.32
N MET A 525 26.55 -21.22 35.25
CA MET A 525 27.99 -21.33 35.26
C MET A 525 28.38 -22.56 36.08
N VAL A 526 28.84 -23.62 35.43
CA VAL A 526 29.24 -24.87 36.07
C VAL A 526 30.73 -24.80 36.39
N THR A 527 31.08 -24.65 37.66
CA THR A 527 32.47 -24.63 38.13
C THR A 527 32.87 -25.98 38.71
N SER A 528 34.18 -26.20 38.89
CA SER A 528 34.72 -27.42 39.52
C SER A 528 34.18 -27.68 40.94
N HIS A 529 33.64 -26.67 41.62
CA HIS A 529 33.18 -26.75 43.00
C HIS A 529 31.67 -26.54 43.18
N GLY A 530 30.93 -26.40 42.07
CA GLY A 530 29.47 -26.23 42.09
C GLY A 530 28.96 -25.31 40.99
N CYS A 531 27.65 -25.08 40.98
CA CYS A 531 26.97 -24.27 39.97
C CYS A 531 26.57 -22.88 40.50
N LEU A 532 26.76 -21.86 39.68
CA LEU A 532 26.27 -20.50 39.91
C LEU A 532 25.23 -20.16 38.83
N ASN A 533 24.03 -19.77 39.26
CA ASN A 533 22.97 -19.34 38.35
C ASN A 533 22.98 -17.82 38.25
N LEU A 534 23.08 -17.30 37.03
CA LEU A 534 23.21 -15.89 36.72
C LEU A 534 21.93 -15.39 36.03
N GLU A 535 21.43 -14.25 36.49
CA GLU A 535 20.41 -13.45 35.81
C GLU A 535 21.08 -12.26 35.13
N LEU A 536 20.85 -12.08 33.83
CA LEU A 536 21.43 -11.01 33.03
C LEU A 536 20.38 -9.92 32.73
N HIS A 537 20.77 -8.67 32.91
CA HIS A 537 19.97 -7.47 32.66
C HIS A 537 20.08 -7.02 31.19
N CYS A 538 19.67 -7.89 30.28
CA CYS A 538 19.71 -7.67 28.83
C CYS A 538 18.88 -6.45 28.36
N ASP A 539 17.94 -5.99 29.18
CA ASP A 539 17.12 -4.80 28.97
C ASP A 539 17.81 -3.49 29.36
N ILE A 540 18.84 -3.51 30.20
CA ILE A 540 19.53 -2.31 30.67
C ILE A 540 20.90 -2.19 30.01
N ALA A 541 21.69 -3.27 30.09
CA ALA A 541 23.01 -3.42 29.49
C ALA A 541 22.98 -4.46 28.35
N PRO A 542 22.30 -4.17 27.22
CA PRO A 542 22.10 -5.14 26.15
C PRO A 542 23.40 -5.54 25.45
N ARG A 543 24.29 -4.59 25.12
CA ARG A 543 25.53 -4.89 24.37
C ARG A 543 26.46 -5.76 25.22
N THR A 544 26.54 -5.46 26.51
CA THR A 544 27.34 -6.20 27.47
C THR A 544 26.79 -7.62 27.68
N SER A 545 25.47 -7.75 27.82
CA SER A 545 24.81 -9.06 27.97
C SER A 545 24.88 -9.90 26.69
N ASP A 546 24.74 -9.29 25.50
CA ASP A 546 24.87 -9.98 24.21
C ASP A 546 26.29 -10.52 24.02
N ASN A 547 27.32 -9.70 24.32
CA ASN A 547 28.71 -10.14 24.32
C ASN A 547 28.92 -11.39 25.19
N PHE A 548 28.45 -11.35 26.44
CA PHE A 548 28.59 -12.48 27.37
C PHE A 548 27.86 -13.73 26.87
N LEU A 549 26.61 -13.60 26.40
CA LEU A 549 25.82 -14.72 25.89
C LEU A 549 26.43 -15.34 24.63
N ARG A 550 26.95 -14.53 23.69
CA ARG A 550 27.66 -15.03 22.50
C ARG A 550 28.90 -15.82 22.85
N LEU A 551 29.69 -15.35 23.82
CA LEU A 551 30.89 -16.06 24.27
C LEU A 551 30.52 -17.39 24.96
N CYS A 552 29.43 -17.41 25.74
CA CYS A 552 28.89 -18.65 26.31
C CYS A 552 28.45 -19.64 25.22
N GLU A 553 27.72 -19.20 24.19
CA GLU A 553 27.26 -20.08 23.10
C GLU A 553 28.41 -20.60 22.23
N LYS A 554 29.51 -19.85 22.11
CA LYS A 554 30.74 -20.26 21.43
C LYS A 554 31.63 -21.16 22.28
N SER A 555 31.20 -21.56 23.49
CA SER A 555 32.04 -22.30 24.45
C SER A 555 33.38 -21.61 24.77
N TYR A 556 33.45 -20.29 24.64
CA TYR A 556 34.69 -19.52 24.83
C TYR A 556 35.21 -19.58 26.27
N TYR A 557 34.30 -19.74 27.22
CA TYR A 557 34.60 -19.80 28.64
C TYR A 557 34.85 -21.21 29.17
N ASP A 558 34.70 -22.24 28.33
CA ASP A 558 34.87 -23.63 28.76
C ASP A 558 36.34 -23.88 29.14
N ASN A 559 36.53 -24.55 30.29
CA ASN A 559 37.83 -24.82 30.91
C ASN A 559 38.65 -23.58 31.31
N THR A 560 38.07 -22.38 31.32
CA THR A 560 38.76 -21.16 31.78
C THR A 560 38.84 -21.11 33.31
N ILE A 561 39.80 -20.36 33.85
CA ILE A 561 40.00 -20.26 35.31
C ILE A 561 39.57 -18.90 35.86
N PHE A 562 39.19 -18.86 37.13
CA PHE A 562 39.19 -17.61 37.89
C PHE A 562 40.61 -17.31 38.36
N HIS A 563 41.28 -16.43 37.62
CA HIS A 563 42.68 -16.10 37.85
C HIS A 563 42.89 -15.11 39.00
N ARG A 564 41.82 -14.50 39.53
CA ARG A 564 41.90 -13.52 40.62
C ARG A 564 40.72 -13.60 41.58
N LEU A 565 41.01 -13.63 42.88
CA LEU A 565 40.06 -13.67 43.99
C LEU A 565 40.57 -12.72 45.08
N ILE A 566 39.81 -11.67 45.38
CA ILE A 566 40.12 -10.75 46.47
C ILE A 566 39.01 -10.85 47.51
N ARG A 567 39.37 -11.29 48.71
CA ARG A 567 38.44 -11.44 49.84
C ARG A 567 37.70 -10.13 50.10
N ASN A 568 36.39 -10.23 50.30
CA ASN A 568 35.44 -9.14 50.52
C ASN A 568 35.40 -8.10 49.40
N PHE A 569 35.85 -8.45 48.20
CA PHE A 569 35.85 -7.56 47.05
C PHE A 569 35.26 -8.23 45.81
N MET A 570 36.03 -9.05 45.09
CA MET A 570 35.56 -9.65 43.85
C MET A 570 36.26 -10.96 43.49
N LEU A 571 35.58 -11.77 42.67
CA LEU A 571 36.09 -12.95 41.99
C LEU A 571 36.09 -12.70 40.48
N GLN A 572 37.25 -12.66 39.83
CA GLN A 572 37.43 -12.27 38.43
C GLN A 572 37.87 -13.46 37.56
N GLY A 573 37.26 -13.57 36.38
CA GLY A 573 37.49 -14.64 35.41
C GLY A 573 37.18 -14.19 33.98
N GLY A 574 37.03 -15.14 33.07
CA GLY A 574 36.70 -14.87 31.66
C GLY A 574 37.90 -14.53 30.77
N ASP A 575 39.12 -14.90 31.20
CA ASP A 575 40.34 -14.85 30.38
C ASP A 575 40.76 -16.29 30.00
N PRO A 576 40.68 -16.69 28.72
CA PRO A 576 41.11 -18.02 28.27
C PRO A 576 42.61 -18.28 28.45
N THR A 577 43.43 -17.23 28.48
CA THR A 577 44.87 -17.37 28.69
C THR A 577 45.23 -17.59 30.16
N GLY A 578 44.30 -17.30 31.08
CA GLY A 578 44.54 -17.37 32.53
C GLY A 578 45.57 -16.36 33.06
N THR A 579 46.04 -15.42 32.22
CA THR A 579 47.07 -14.43 32.59
C THR A 579 46.51 -13.19 33.27
N GLY A 580 45.21 -12.94 33.13
CA GLY A 580 44.50 -11.74 33.57
C GLY A 580 44.58 -10.57 32.59
N ARG A 581 45.30 -10.73 31.47
CA ARG A 581 45.46 -9.67 30.44
C ARG A 581 44.84 -10.04 29.10
N GLY A 582 44.44 -11.29 28.92
CA GLY A 582 43.85 -11.78 27.68
C GLY A 582 42.36 -11.51 27.58
N GLY A 583 41.74 -12.05 26.54
CA GLY A 583 40.30 -11.94 26.31
C GLY A 583 39.95 -11.04 25.13
N GLU A 584 38.95 -11.47 24.37
CA GLU A 584 38.42 -10.81 23.19
C GLU A 584 36.90 -10.76 23.26
N SER A 585 36.28 -9.74 22.67
CA SER A 585 34.82 -9.66 22.66
C SER A 585 34.21 -10.69 21.70
N GLY A 586 32.92 -10.99 21.88
CA GLY A 586 32.15 -11.86 21.00
C GLY A 586 31.77 -11.23 19.65
N PHE A 587 32.13 -9.95 19.42
CA PHE A 587 31.82 -9.18 18.21
C PHE A 587 32.87 -9.39 17.11
N GLU A 588 32.59 -8.91 15.89
CA GLU A 588 33.47 -9.09 14.74
C GLU A 588 34.87 -8.51 14.99
N GLY A 589 35.90 -9.35 14.78
CA GLY A 589 37.30 -8.99 14.99
C GLY A 589 37.72 -8.78 16.45
N GLY A 590 36.94 -9.25 17.43
CA GLY A 590 37.33 -9.24 18.86
C GLY A 590 37.49 -7.84 19.48
N LYS A 591 36.95 -6.81 18.81
CA LYS A 591 37.15 -5.39 19.17
C LYS A 591 36.56 -5.04 20.55
N PRO A 592 37.19 -4.15 21.32
CA PRO A 592 36.61 -3.66 22.57
C PRO A 592 35.31 -2.90 22.32
N PHE A 593 34.40 -2.91 23.31
CA PHE A 593 33.10 -2.23 23.21
C PHE A 593 32.84 -1.25 24.36
N LYS A 594 31.92 -0.32 24.10
CA LYS A 594 31.55 0.80 24.98
C LYS A 594 30.98 0.34 26.33
N ASP A 595 31.22 1.14 27.37
CA ASP A 595 30.60 0.93 28.68
C ASP A 595 29.10 1.24 28.64
N GLU A 596 28.31 0.46 29.38
CA GLU A 596 26.89 0.69 29.64
C GLU A 596 26.67 0.93 31.13
N PHE A 597 26.31 2.17 31.50
CA PHE A 597 26.02 2.57 32.87
C PHE A 597 24.54 2.97 33.02
N ASP A 598 23.92 2.53 34.11
CA ASP A 598 22.54 2.88 34.46
C ASP A 598 22.44 3.07 35.98
N SER A 599 21.70 4.08 36.42
CA SER A 599 21.56 4.41 37.85
C SER A 599 20.88 3.31 38.67
N ARG A 600 20.14 2.40 38.03
CA ARG A 600 19.49 1.25 38.67
C ARG A 600 20.46 0.09 38.91
N LEU A 601 21.59 0.06 38.21
CA LEU A 601 22.57 -1.02 38.30
C LEU A 601 23.81 -0.52 39.04
N VAL A 602 23.84 -0.81 40.35
CA VAL A 602 24.92 -0.45 41.25
C VAL A 602 25.51 -1.70 41.89
N HIS A 603 26.77 -1.62 42.32
CA HIS A 603 27.48 -2.72 42.99
C HIS A 603 27.06 -2.81 44.47
N GLN A 604 25.77 -3.01 44.72
CA GLN A 604 25.20 -3.15 46.06
C GLN A 604 24.94 -4.63 46.36
N GLY A 605 25.60 -5.14 47.40
CA GLY A 605 25.51 -6.53 47.84
C GLY A 605 26.50 -7.50 47.15
N PRO A 606 26.61 -8.73 47.67
CA PRO A 606 27.35 -9.81 47.04
C PRO A 606 26.60 -10.35 45.81
N GLY A 607 27.34 -10.88 44.86
CA GLY A 607 26.81 -11.56 43.67
C GLY A 607 26.45 -10.63 42.52
N ILE A 608 26.95 -9.40 42.46
CA ILE A 608 26.76 -8.52 41.30
C ILE A 608 27.76 -8.88 40.20
N LEU A 609 27.29 -9.03 38.97
CA LEU A 609 28.10 -9.42 37.81
C LEU A 609 28.41 -8.20 36.93
N SER A 610 29.70 -7.95 36.73
CA SER A 610 30.20 -6.76 36.04
C SER A 610 31.37 -7.06 35.10
N MET A 611 31.57 -6.23 34.08
CA MET A 611 32.71 -6.36 33.15
C MET A 611 34.01 -5.82 33.74
N ALA A 612 35.10 -6.55 33.55
CA ALA A 612 36.44 -6.02 33.76
C ALA A 612 36.89 -5.24 32.51
N ASN A 613 37.55 -4.10 32.73
CA ASN A 613 38.04 -3.22 31.67
C ASN A 613 39.42 -2.62 32.05
N ASN A 614 40.09 -2.03 31.07
CA ASN A 614 41.39 -1.35 31.22
C ASN A 614 41.24 0.17 31.05
N GLY A 615 40.06 0.71 31.34
CA GLY A 615 39.68 2.10 31.08
C GLY A 615 38.36 2.22 30.32
N LYS A 616 37.92 3.46 30.10
CA LYS A 616 36.63 3.75 29.47
C LYS A 616 36.49 3.07 28.10
N ASN A 617 35.38 2.39 27.87
CA ASN A 617 34.99 1.74 26.62
C ASN A 617 35.96 0.63 26.14
N THR A 618 36.60 -0.08 27.07
CA THR A 618 37.57 -1.14 26.75
C THR A 618 37.11 -2.55 27.14
N ASN A 619 35.80 -2.79 27.21
CA ASN A 619 35.25 -4.09 27.60
C ASN A 619 35.55 -5.18 26.56
N ARG A 620 35.90 -6.39 27.03
CA ARG A 620 36.21 -7.57 26.20
C ARG A 620 35.45 -8.82 26.69
N SER A 621 36.12 -9.88 27.10
CA SER A 621 35.49 -11.11 27.66
C SER A 621 35.54 -11.22 29.18
N GLN A 622 36.45 -10.50 29.84
CA GLN A 622 36.68 -10.66 31.27
C GLN A 622 35.55 -10.05 32.09
N PHE A 623 35.14 -10.75 33.15
CA PHE A 623 34.10 -10.33 34.06
C PHE A 623 34.48 -10.65 35.50
N PHE A 624 33.81 -10.01 36.44
CA PHE A 624 33.95 -10.32 37.86
C PHE A 624 32.60 -10.37 38.57
N VAL A 625 32.56 -11.14 39.65
CA VAL A 625 31.43 -11.25 40.56
C VAL A 625 31.80 -10.60 41.88
N SER A 626 31.00 -9.67 42.38
CA SER A 626 31.24 -9.03 43.67
C SER A 626 31.05 -10.02 44.82
N LEU A 627 31.93 -9.96 45.83
CA LEU A 627 31.77 -10.72 47.07
C LEU A 627 31.22 -9.84 48.21
N LYS A 628 31.20 -8.52 48.01
CA LYS A 628 30.63 -7.50 48.90
C LYS A 628 30.16 -6.30 48.08
N SER A 629 29.43 -5.38 48.70
CA SER A 629 29.11 -4.07 48.11
C SER A 629 30.38 -3.29 47.76
N CYS A 630 30.50 -2.81 46.52
CA CYS A 630 31.69 -2.15 45.98
C CYS A 630 31.31 -0.83 45.27
N GLU A 631 30.80 0.15 46.00
CA GLU A 631 30.25 1.40 45.42
C GLU A 631 31.27 2.21 44.61
N HIS A 632 32.56 2.09 44.94
CA HIS A 632 33.66 2.78 44.23
C HIS A 632 33.87 2.31 42.79
N LEU A 633 33.23 1.21 42.38
CA LEU A 633 33.21 0.65 41.02
C LEU A 633 32.00 1.13 40.19
N ASN A 634 31.03 1.81 40.81
CA ASN A 634 29.89 2.38 40.11
C ASN A 634 30.36 3.38 39.05
N ASN A 635 29.73 3.35 37.87
CA ASN A 635 30.10 4.16 36.70
C ASN A 635 31.54 3.97 36.18
N LYS A 636 32.24 2.93 36.63
CA LYS A 636 33.54 2.50 36.08
C LYS A 636 33.45 1.16 35.37
N HIS A 637 32.67 0.24 35.93
CA HIS A 637 32.45 -1.10 35.37
C HIS A 637 30.97 -1.28 35.02
N SER A 638 30.70 -1.80 33.83
CA SER A 638 29.33 -2.07 33.39
C SER A 638 28.77 -3.27 34.13
N VAL A 639 27.77 -3.01 34.97
CA VAL A 639 26.99 -4.04 35.65
C VAL A 639 25.98 -4.59 34.63
N PHE A 640 25.96 -5.90 34.43
CA PHE A 640 25.09 -6.53 33.43
C PHE A 640 24.33 -7.74 33.96
N GLY A 641 24.53 -8.14 35.22
CA GLY A 641 23.75 -9.22 35.82
C GLY A 641 23.97 -9.37 37.32
N ARG A 642 23.43 -10.45 37.86
CA ARG A 642 23.58 -10.85 39.26
C ARG A 642 23.46 -12.37 39.44
N VAL A 643 24.04 -12.88 40.51
CA VAL A 643 23.90 -14.28 40.93
C VAL A 643 22.57 -14.44 41.65
N VAL A 644 21.74 -15.34 41.12
CA VAL A 644 20.42 -15.69 41.69
C VAL A 644 20.41 -17.06 42.36
N GLY A 645 21.42 -17.90 42.12
CA GLY A 645 21.57 -19.20 42.75
C GLY A 645 23.04 -19.54 42.96
N GLY A 646 23.34 -20.16 44.11
CA GLY A 646 24.71 -20.51 44.50
C GLY A 646 25.46 -19.44 45.30
N LEU A 647 24.76 -18.50 45.93
CA LEU A 647 25.37 -17.49 46.82
C LEU A 647 26.21 -18.11 47.95
N LYS A 648 25.78 -19.26 48.50
CA LYS A 648 26.57 -20.02 49.50
C LYS A 648 27.94 -20.44 48.98
N LEU A 649 28.05 -20.75 47.68
CA LEU A 649 29.32 -21.11 47.06
C LEU A 649 30.24 -19.89 46.94
N LEU A 650 29.69 -18.70 46.64
CA LEU A 650 30.45 -17.46 46.65
C LEU A 650 30.97 -17.11 48.06
N GLU A 651 30.17 -17.34 49.09
CA GLU A 651 30.61 -17.17 50.49
C GLU A 651 31.75 -18.12 50.84
N VAL A 652 31.71 -19.36 50.36
CA VAL A 652 32.81 -20.32 50.53
C VAL A 652 34.07 -19.84 49.81
N PHE A 653 33.96 -19.39 48.56
CA PHE A 653 35.09 -18.85 47.81
C PHE A 653 35.69 -17.61 48.48
N ASN A 654 34.87 -16.75 49.07
CA ASN A 654 35.34 -15.56 49.78
C ASN A 654 36.32 -15.88 50.93
N ASN A 655 36.17 -17.06 51.55
CA ASN A 655 37.00 -17.50 52.66
C ASN A 655 38.26 -18.28 52.24
N TRP A 656 38.48 -18.50 50.94
CA TRP A 656 39.66 -19.22 50.47
C TRP A 656 40.93 -18.38 50.58
N GLU A 657 42.07 -19.07 50.61
CA GLU A 657 43.40 -18.46 50.59
C GLU A 657 43.85 -18.19 49.15
N THR A 658 44.56 -17.08 48.97
CA THR A 658 45.11 -16.64 47.70
C THR A 658 46.61 -16.45 47.80
N ASP A 659 47.30 -16.59 46.68
CA ASP A 659 48.71 -16.28 46.56
C ASP A 659 48.96 -14.75 46.59
N PRO A 660 50.23 -14.29 46.62
CA PRO A 660 50.55 -12.87 46.59
C PRO A 660 50.12 -12.11 45.32
N LYS A 661 49.66 -12.82 44.28
CA LYS A 661 49.14 -12.26 43.03
C LYS A 661 47.61 -12.31 42.97
N ASP A 662 46.95 -12.47 44.12
CA ASP A 662 45.51 -12.63 44.27
C ASP A 662 44.93 -13.88 43.57
N LYS A 663 45.75 -14.85 43.17
CA LYS A 663 45.28 -16.09 42.52
C LYS A 663 44.87 -17.10 43.59
N PRO A 664 43.70 -17.76 43.47
CA PRO A 664 43.28 -18.80 44.40
C PRO A 664 44.29 -19.94 44.51
N VAL A 665 44.63 -20.38 45.73
CA VAL A 665 45.50 -21.55 45.95
C VAL A 665 44.82 -22.82 45.43
N LYS A 666 43.50 -22.93 45.66
CA LYS A 666 42.66 -23.97 45.04
C LYS A 666 42.08 -23.44 43.75
N GLU A 667 42.42 -24.08 42.64
CA GLU A 667 41.99 -23.63 41.32
C GLU A 667 40.47 -23.75 41.16
N ILE A 668 39.83 -22.62 40.83
CA ILE A 668 38.42 -22.57 40.46
C ILE A 668 38.35 -22.55 38.94
N GLN A 669 38.01 -23.70 38.36
CA GLN A 669 37.85 -23.85 36.93
C GLN A 669 36.37 -23.72 36.56
N LEU A 670 36.10 -22.97 35.51
CA LEU A 670 34.82 -22.92 34.83
C LEU A 670 34.77 -24.07 33.83
N VAL A 671 34.03 -25.12 34.17
CA VAL A 671 33.93 -26.33 33.34
C VAL A 671 33.16 -26.03 32.07
N ARG A 672 31.96 -25.43 32.21
CA ARG A 672 31.13 -25.01 31.08
C ARG A 672 30.10 -23.96 31.45
N MET A 673 29.62 -23.24 30.44
CA MET A 673 28.48 -22.32 30.54
C MET A 673 27.25 -22.90 29.84
N GLU A 674 26.13 -22.93 30.55
CA GLU A 674 24.84 -23.40 30.01
C GLU A 674 23.86 -22.23 29.92
N VAL A 675 23.51 -21.84 28.70
CA VAL A 675 22.55 -20.76 28.46
C VAL A 675 21.13 -21.33 28.47
N PHE A 676 20.35 -20.98 29.49
CA PHE A 676 18.94 -21.40 29.59
C PHE A 676 18.00 -20.49 28.80
N LYS A 677 18.32 -19.20 28.77
CA LYS A 677 17.49 -18.21 28.09
C LYS A 677 18.36 -17.12 27.46
N ASN A 678 18.31 -17.05 26.13
CA ASN A 678 18.94 -15.99 25.36
C ASN A 678 17.88 -15.09 24.71
N PRO A 679 17.59 -13.91 25.30
CA PRO A 679 16.56 -13.03 24.78
C PRO A 679 16.90 -12.40 23.43
N PHE A 680 18.19 -12.30 23.07
CA PHE A 680 18.61 -11.76 21.78
C PHE A 680 18.32 -12.75 20.66
N LYS A 681 18.67 -14.03 20.85
CA LYS A 681 18.36 -15.10 19.90
C LYS A 681 16.85 -15.28 19.72
N GLU A 682 16.08 -15.29 20.82
CA GLU A 682 14.61 -15.30 20.76
C GLU A 682 14.06 -14.10 19.97
N THR A 683 14.65 -12.92 20.14
CA THR A 683 14.21 -11.70 19.43
C THR A 683 14.58 -11.76 17.95
N ILE A 684 15.78 -12.23 17.61
CA ILE A 684 16.21 -12.47 16.23
C ILE A 684 15.30 -13.50 15.57
N GLU A 685 15.00 -14.60 16.24
CA GLU A 685 14.05 -15.60 15.76
C GLU A 685 12.63 -15.05 15.65
N GLU A 686 12.19 -14.15 16.52
CA GLU A 686 10.88 -13.48 16.39
C GLU A 686 10.84 -12.46 15.24
N MET A 687 11.95 -11.78 14.97
CA MET A 687 12.10 -10.87 13.84
C MET A 687 12.20 -11.63 12.52
N ASN A 688 12.86 -12.79 12.53
CA ASN A 688 13.06 -13.65 11.36
C ASN A 688 11.90 -14.62 11.14
N LYS A 689 11.13 -14.95 12.18
CA LYS A 689 9.87 -15.67 12.03
C LYS A 689 9.01 -14.81 11.12
N PRO A 690 8.51 -15.36 10.01
CA PRO A 690 7.47 -14.67 9.26
C PRO A 690 6.37 -14.40 10.27
N LYS A 691 6.11 -13.12 10.57
CA LYS A 691 5.01 -12.78 11.44
C LYS A 691 3.78 -13.43 10.82
N VAL A 692 3.27 -14.48 11.46
CA VAL A 692 1.90 -14.94 11.24
C VAL A 692 1.07 -13.84 11.88
N GLU A 693 0.93 -12.73 11.16
CA GLU A 693 0.00 -11.70 11.56
C GLU A 693 -1.37 -12.37 11.63
N LYS A 694 -2.09 -12.10 12.72
CA LYS A 694 -3.54 -12.17 12.65
C LYS A 694 -3.90 -11.34 11.42
N VAL A 695 -4.39 -12.02 10.40
CA VAL A 695 -4.87 -11.41 9.15
C VAL A 695 -5.98 -10.45 9.56
N VAL A 696 -5.63 -9.19 9.80
CA VAL A 696 -6.60 -8.11 9.72
C VAL A 696 -6.76 -7.92 8.22
N ASP A 697 -7.75 -8.64 7.71
CA ASP A 697 -8.21 -8.47 6.35
C ASP A 697 -8.61 -7.00 6.16
N PRO A 698 -8.09 -6.28 5.15
CA PRO A 698 -8.56 -4.93 4.83
C PRO A 698 -10.09 -4.89 4.68
N VAL A 699 -10.68 -6.02 4.25
CA VAL A 699 -12.11 -6.27 4.16
C VAL A 699 -12.75 -6.54 5.55
N ALA A 700 -12.06 -7.16 6.51
CA ALA A 700 -12.60 -7.35 7.86
C ALA A 700 -12.65 -6.06 8.69
N THR A 701 -11.76 -5.09 8.44
CA THR A 701 -11.90 -3.73 9.01
C THR A 701 -13.21 -3.05 8.60
N TRP A 702 -13.82 -3.49 7.50
CA TRP A 702 -15.11 -3.00 7.02
C TRP A 702 -16.30 -3.66 7.73
N PHE A 703 -16.20 -4.96 8.08
CA PHE A 703 -17.31 -5.73 8.64
C PHE A 703 -17.40 -5.72 10.17
N SER A 704 -16.36 -5.29 10.91
CA SER A 704 -16.35 -5.35 12.38
C SER A 704 -16.82 -4.09 13.13
N ASN A 705 -17.15 -2.99 12.45
CA ASN A 705 -17.63 -1.78 13.13
C ASN A 705 -19.16 -1.71 13.17
N ARG A 706 -19.78 -2.63 13.91
CA ARG A 706 -21.06 -2.37 14.58
C ARG A 706 -20.77 -2.06 16.04
N ARG A 707 -20.65 -0.77 16.39
CA ARG A 707 -20.94 -0.26 17.73
C ARG A 707 -21.02 1.27 17.75
N ASP A 708 -22.06 1.69 18.46
CA ASP A 708 -22.54 3.01 18.83
C ASP A 708 -21.49 4.15 18.94
N PRO A 709 -21.72 5.37 18.37
CA PRO A 709 -20.72 6.45 18.33
C PRO A 709 -20.54 7.26 19.62
N MET A 710 -21.09 6.85 20.76
CA MET A 710 -21.22 7.74 21.93
C MET A 710 -20.34 7.43 23.15
N GLN A 711 -19.19 6.77 22.99
CA GLN A 711 -18.18 6.70 24.06
C GLN A 711 -16.85 7.33 23.64
N GLY A 712 -16.59 8.50 24.23
CA GLY A 712 -15.43 9.33 23.96
C GLY A 712 -14.13 8.73 24.49
N HIS A 713 -13.03 9.01 23.79
CA HIS A 713 -11.68 8.85 24.32
C HIS A 713 -11.00 10.20 24.46
N LYS A 714 -10.76 10.55 25.74
CA LYS A 714 -9.90 11.62 26.24
C LYS A 714 -8.43 11.28 25.93
N ASN A 715 -7.61 12.33 25.80
CA ASN A 715 -6.14 12.38 25.69
C ASN A 715 -5.55 12.45 24.27
N ARG A 716 -5.38 13.69 23.79
CA ARG A 716 -4.29 14.09 22.89
C ARG A 716 -3.35 15.00 23.68
N ASN A 717 -2.14 14.54 23.97
CA ASN A 717 -1.00 15.39 24.30
C ASN A 717 0.24 14.73 23.70
N SER A 718 0.71 15.23 22.55
CA SER A 718 2.13 15.22 22.22
C SER A 718 2.47 16.48 21.45
N THR A 719 3.34 17.24 22.10
CA THR A 719 3.94 18.52 21.79
C THR A 719 4.92 18.49 20.60
N GLN A 720 5.05 19.64 19.94
CA GLN A 720 6.12 20.08 19.00
C GLN A 720 6.03 19.42 17.61
N VAL A 721 5.86 20.12 16.48
CA VAL A 721 6.45 21.39 16.01
C VAL A 721 5.44 22.12 15.11
N GLY A 722 5.27 23.43 15.30
CA GLY A 722 4.36 24.28 14.51
C GLY A 722 4.09 25.66 15.11
N LYS A 723 5.06 26.23 15.85
CA LYS A 723 5.08 27.68 16.10
C LYS A 723 5.44 28.35 14.78
N TYR A 724 4.95 29.55 14.54
CA TYR A 724 5.02 30.30 13.27
C TYR A 724 3.91 29.91 12.28
N LEU A 725 2.69 30.31 12.60
CA LEU A 725 1.78 31.08 11.74
C LEU A 725 0.65 31.61 12.64
N GLU A 726 0.38 32.91 12.56
CA GLU A 726 -0.48 33.68 13.45
C GLU A 726 -1.97 33.31 13.28
N GLU A 727 -2.68 33.23 14.41
CA GLU A 727 -4.07 32.76 14.51
C GLU A 727 -5.08 33.91 14.57
N ASP A 728 -4.75 35.06 13.97
CA ASP A 728 -5.60 36.23 13.90
C ASP A 728 -5.86 36.59 12.44
N LEU A 729 -6.92 36.01 11.85
CA LEU A 729 -7.66 36.53 10.69
C LEU A 729 -8.78 35.53 10.38
N LEU A 730 -9.93 35.66 11.03
CA LEU A 730 -11.29 35.54 10.46
C LEU A 730 -12.38 35.72 11.56
N PRO A 731 -13.42 36.55 11.33
CA PRO A 731 -14.35 36.98 12.36
C PRO A 731 -15.62 36.11 12.48
N GLY A 732 -16.09 35.93 13.73
CA GLY A 732 -17.52 35.90 14.08
C GLY A 732 -18.29 34.58 13.97
N GLN A 733 -18.69 34.02 15.12
CA GLN A 733 -20.08 34.07 15.64
C GLN A 733 -20.22 33.14 16.86
N LYS A 734 -20.43 33.74 18.04
CA LYS A 734 -21.00 33.06 19.21
C LYS A 734 -22.51 32.87 18.99
N ARG A 735 -23.05 31.71 19.36
CA ARG A 735 -24.46 31.57 19.79
C ARG A 735 -24.58 30.64 21.00
N PRO A 736 -25.58 30.86 21.87
CA PRO A 736 -25.57 30.47 23.28
C PRO A 736 -26.21 29.09 23.52
N LYS A 737 -25.87 28.46 24.66
CA LYS A 737 -26.54 27.25 25.17
C LYS A 737 -27.62 27.65 26.16
N GLU A 738 -28.88 27.39 25.81
CA GLU A 738 -29.97 27.24 26.77
C GLU A 738 -30.04 25.76 27.19
N MET A 739 -30.17 25.53 28.50
CA MET A 739 -30.50 24.21 29.06
C MET A 739 -31.88 24.29 29.71
N PRO A 740 -32.76 23.28 29.51
CA PRO A 740 -33.92 23.10 30.36
C PRO A 740 -33.54 22.42 31.68
N SER A 741 -34.11 22.95 32.75
CA SER A 741 -34.16 22.46 34.12
C SER A 741 -35.07 21.24 34.25
N GLU A 742 -34.59 20.18 34.90
CA GLU A 742 -35.29 19.37 35.93
C GLU A 742 -34.44 18.15 36.30
N GLU A 743 -34.61 17.66 37.53
CA GLU A 743 -33.86 16.57 38.21
C GLU A 743 -32.53 16.95 38.87
N LEU A 744 -32.68 17.82 39.88
CA LEU A 744 -31.88 17.88 41.09
C LEU A 744 -32.11 16.64 41.98
N GLU A 745 -31.10 16.35 42.82
CA GLU A 745 -31.10 15.51 44.04
C GLU A 745 -30.86 14.00 43.89
N TYR A 746 -29.61 13.58 44.15
CA TYR A 746 -29.29 12.82 45.37
C TYR A 746 -27.88 13.20 45.86
N ALA A 747 -27.78 13.47 47.15
CA ALA A 747 -26.72 14.23 47.80
C ALA A 747 -25.49 13.40 48.23
N ASN A 748 -24.33 14.05 48.12
CA ASN A 748 -23.23 14.21 49.10
C ASN A 748 -22.87 13.08 50.09
N ILE A 749 -21.55 12.79 50.16
CA ILE A 749 -20.65 12.78 51.35
C ILE A 749 -19.21 12.86 50.78
N ALA A 750 -18.52 14.02 50.75
CA ALA A 750 -17.61 14.62 51.75
C ALA A 750 -16.34 13.76 52.05
N GLN A 751 -15.07 14.21 52.10
CA GLN A 751 -14.41 15.49 52.47
C GLN A 751 -12.97 15.59 51.87
N LYS A 752 -12.54 16.77 51.35
CA LYS A 752 -11.53 17.77 51.86
C LYS A 752 -10.08 17.26 52.05
N SER A 753 -8.96 17.99 51.86
CA SER A 753 -8.53 19.33 51.37
C SER A 753 -6.97 19.31 51.42
N LYS A 754 -6.11 20.15 50.80
CA LYS A 754 -5.94 21.62 50.93
C LYS A 754 -4.75 22.07 50.05
N LYS A 755 -4.76 23.33 49.60
CA LYS A 755 -3.72 24.11 48.88
C LYS A 755 -2.76 24.83 49.86
N ALA A 756 -1.54 25.19 49.40
CA ALA A 756 -0.88 26.53 49.47
C ALA A 756 0.54 26.44 48.83
N ARG A 757 0.90 27.21 47.78
CA ARG A 757 1.57 28.55 47.73
C ARG A 757 2.87 28.61 48.55
N THR A 758 4.06 28.52 47.94
CA THR A 758 4.92 29.61 47.38
C THR A 758 5.24 30.72 48.37
N ASP A 759 6.46 30.73 48.92
CA ASP A 759 7.41 31.85 48.83
C ASP A 759 8.83 31.41 49.26
N PHE A 760 9.78 32.19 48.77
CA PHE A 760 11.21 31.96 48.47
C PHE A 760 12.12 32.38 49.65
N ASP A 761 13.33 31.79 49.82
CA ASP A 761 14.58 32.56 50.01
C ASP A 761 15.85 31.68 49.93
N PHE A 762 16.91 32.25 49.33
CA PHE A 762 18.25 31.71 49.12
C PHE A 762 19.18 32.10 50.28
N SER A 763 19.51 31.15 51.16
CA SER A 763 20.75 31.26 51.94
C SER A 763 21.21 29.87 52.40
N SER A 764 22.47 29.54 52.09
CA SER A 764 23.21 28.34 52.52
C SER A 764 22.84 27.00 51.86
N TRP A 765 23.31 26.76 50.62
CA TRP A 765 24.16 25.60 50.25
C TRP A 765 24.38 25.48 48.74
#